data_AF-A0A5J4W2T9-F1
#
_entry.id   AF-A0A5J4W2T9-F1
#
_cell.length_a   1.000
_cell.length_b   1.000
_cell.length_c   1.000
_cell.angle_alpha   90.00
_cell.angle_beta   90.00
_cell.angle_gamma   90.00
#
_symmetry.space_group_name_H-M   'P 1'
#
loop_
_entity.id
_entity.type
_entity.pdbx_description
1 polymer ?
#
loop_
_entity_poly.entity_id
_entity_poly.type
_entity_poly.pdbx_seq_one_letter_code
_entity_poly.pdbx_strand_id
1 'polypeptide(L)'
;MTFDLLLIRDGKEQHVMYVSNVEKLTSVLICPHYHDYVTILSKTNDRANEHFNTHVEKCKSSTHEPSILLHDVPMPIFPAKQSHPTIEYLMAYRLMDQFKAQRGFITYDFETLSDQVMKKITDQTILLSQLYKLSTVSTEVYPNNDKSYKLVKKYYTLFDEQANDYQEQLQRYELPSNSSFVHLWLAQTFESAEQIYQCMKYCDENIPFDRCIKVFGWNSLRFDIDLLWDELDSEHWTMGVPIGDLNNIKSITVTNKKSNMKLQFIDAENLFGSMTLKACVKDFGDKSEHKDVFPYEIINSKNWNEVLVKTEPFEYEDFKSQLKGGYSIIKDEYDQYLIDFKRFTNRLEYFKYYNINDTQSMVKPLTNIIDTFEQFNIDVLHYISIASCAYATKHYSTYFPSQFNLESDKQDYYEDFDINADFSNSNPQAKLFVLTEQYWKNKCYIYKQQDYKADRETDKNVTADDYNYQKKLFEISLCSICSAKFTYDNPPSLDRQNNELPHTKDNCLPACVSCNIAHANRDPKIASLHIKMRQYAIKHNLPMTISDQRIYKLLRECITGGLAAIFHRENIAGKTHTNELSYDEQLNKVISQDNENDATHVFVLDGNSLYPSLYSSVKNEKIPYTDHRMYMAGRSRFYSEKPYVIKNCIDYRKDIFVAKIKGFSQKLNTITYLHYLQYLEILRQKIRKK
;
A
#
# COMPACT_ATOMS: atom_id res chain seq x y z
N MET A 1 20.70 -21.79 -20.42
CA MET A 1 21.91 -21.10 -19.93
C MET A 1 21.47 -19.72 -19.52
N THR A 2 21.56 -19.42 -18.23
CA THR A 2 21.36 -18.08 -17.66
C THR A 2 22.69 -17.34 -17.74
N PHE A 3 22.68 -16.07 -18.15
CA PHE A 3 23.87 -15.23 -18.23
C PHE A 3 23.71 -14.07 -17.25
N ASP A 4 24.74 -13.80 -16.46
CA ASP A 4 24.78 -12.65 -15.58
C ASP A 4 25.28 -11.44 -16.37
N LEU A 5 24.49 -10.37 -16.40
CA LEU A 5 24.78 -9.14 -17.14
C LEU A 5 24.87 -7.97 -16.15
N LEU A 6 25.95 -7.21 -16.21
CA LEU A 6 26.08 -5.95 -15.49
C LEU A 6 25.77 -4.80 -16.44
N LEU A 7 24.78 -4.00 -16.08
CA LEU A 7 24.46 -2.73 -16.75
C LEU A 7 25.23 -1.62 -16.05
N ILE A 8 26.16 -0.99 -16.76
CA ILE A 8 26.89 0.19 -16.31
C ILE A 8 26.41 1.38 -17.14
N ARG A 9 25.98 2.45 -16.48
CA ARG A 9 25.58 3.70 -17.13
C ARG A 9 26.66 4.75 -16.86
N ASP A 10 27.35 5.19 -17.91
CA ASP A 10 28.33 6.29 -17.80
C ASP A 10 27.73 7.59 -18.36
N GLY A 11 26.63 8.04 -17.74
CA GLY A 11 25.92 9.29 -18.03
C GLY A 11 25.31 9.46 -19.43
N LYS A 12 25.80 8.76 -20.46
CA LYS A 12 25.43 8.91 -21.88
C LYS A 12 25.20 7.57 -22.58
N GLU A 13 25.84 6.50 -22.12
CA GLU A 13 25.73 5.16 -22.72
C GLU A 13 25.44 4.10 -21.64
N GLN A 14 24.67 3.07 -22.04
CA GLN A 14 24.48 1.86 -21.24
C GLN A 14 25.39 0.77 -21.80
N HIS A 15 26.36 0.35 -20.99
CA HIS A 15 27.23 -0.77 -21.28
C HIS A 15 26.64 -2.02 -20.65
N VAL A 16 26.33 -3.02 -21.47
CA VAL A 16 25.95 -4.35 -21.01
C VAL A 16 27.22 -5.20 -21.02
N MET A 17 27.76 -5.48 -19.85
CA MET A 17 28.93 -6.35 -19.70
C MET A 17 28.46 -7.75 -19.30
N TYR A 18 28.93 -8.76 -20.03
CA TYR A 18 28.80 -10.13 -19.58
C TYR A 18 29.71 -10.35 -18.37
N VAL A 19 29.10 -10.72 -17.25
CA VAL A 19 29.82 -11.01 -16.02
C VAL A 19 30.12 -12.49 -15.99
N SER A 20 31.36 -12.85 -16.32
CA SER A 20 31.81 -14.24 -16.28
C SER A 20 31.89 -14.82 -14.87
N ASN A 21 31.94 -13.97 -13.83
CA ASN A 21 31.95 -14.37 -12.43
C ASN A 21 31.47 -13.21 -11.54
N VAL A 22 30.19 -13.25 -11.13
CA VAL A 22 29.54 -12.20 -10.31
C VAL A 22 30.20 -12.07 -8.94
N GLU A 23 30.62 -13.19 -8.35
CA GLU A 23 31.17 -13.23 -7.00
C GLU A 23 32.55 -12.56 -6.91
N LYS A 24 33.39 -12.72 -7.94
CA LYS A 24 34.67 -11.99 -8.03
C LYS A 24 34.47 -10.49 -8.24
N LEU A 25 33.44 -10.11 -9.01
CA LEU A 25 33.16 -8.70 -9.31
C LEU A 25 32.64 -7.96 -8.08
N THR A 26 31.71 -8.58 -7.36
CA THR A 26 31.06 -7.98 -6.18
C THR A 26 31.85 -8.22 -4.89
N SER A 27 32.84 -9.14 -4.90
CA SER A 27 33.49 -9.66 -3.69
C SER A 27 32.48 -10.24 -2.69
N VAL A 28 31.40 -10.81 -3.21
CA VAL A 28 30.29 -11.35 -2.44
C VAL A 28 30.01 -12.76 -2.96
N LEU A 29 30.11 -13.74 -2.08
CA LEU A 29 29.72 -15.12 -2.32
C LEU A 29 28.20 -15.25 -2.14
N ILE A 30 27.52 -15.79 -3.15
CA ILE A 30 26.07 -15.96 -3.15
C ILE A 30 25.77 -17.44 -3.26
N CYS A 31 25.00 -17.99 -2.32
CA CYS A 31 24.68 -19.42 -2.37
C CYS A 31 23.98 -19.76 -3.71
N PRO A 32 24.56 -20.65 -4.55
CA PRO A 32 24.04 -20.91 -5.90
C PRO A 32 22.76 -21.75 -5.91
N HIS A 33 22.31 -22.22 -4.75
CA HIS A 33 21.09 -23.01 -4.59
C HIS A 33 19.94 -22.22 -3.97
N TYR A 34 20.23 -21.25 -3.10
CA TYR A 34 19.21 -20.50 -2.36
C TYR A 34 19.17 -19.01 -2.67
N HIS A 35 20.25 -18.43 -3.22
CA HIS A 35 20.41 -17.00 -3.55
C HIS A 35 20.14 -15.99 -2.41
N ASP A 36 19.66 -16.44 -1.25
CA ASP A 36 19.28 -15.64 -0.07
C ASP A 36 20.36 -15.63 1.03
N TYR A 37 21.36 -16.50 0.93
CA TYR A 37 22.52 -16.51 1.83
C TYR A 37 23.74 -15.93 1.12
N VAL A 38 24.21 -14.82 1.68
CA VAL A 38 25.22 -13.96 1.08
C VAL A 38 26.30 -13.69 2.11
N THR A 39 27.57 -13.89 1.72
CA THR A 39 28.74 -13.61 2.55
C THR A 39 29.74 -12.78 1.76
N ILE A 40 30.43 -11.84 2.40
CA ILE A 40 31.54 -11.13 1.76
C ILE A 40 32.70 -12.12 1.57
N LEU A 41 33.20 -12.21 0.35
CA LEU A 41 34.42 -12.96 0.01
C LEU A 41 35.59 -12.34 0.77
N SER A 42 35.97 -12.95 1.90
CA SER A 42 37.07 -12.44 2.71
C SER A 42 38.41 -12.96 2.18
N LYS A 43 39.37 -12.07 1.94
CA LYS A 43 40.76 -12.42 1.61
C LYS A 43 41.63 -12.66 2.86
N THR A 44 41.10 -12.40 4.06
CA THR A 44 41.83 -12.42 5.32
C THR A 44 41.24 -13.37 6.36
N ASN A 45 39.99 -13.81 6.18
CA ASN A 45 39.27 -14.69 7.10
C ASN A 45 38.75 -15.93 6.35
N ASP A 46 39.62 -16.92 6.19
CA ASP A 46 39.30 -18.19 5.53
C ASP A 46 38.12 -18.93 6.17
N ARG A 47 37.89 -18.71 7.47
CA ARG A 47 36.79 -19.31 8.23
C ARG A 47 35.42 -18.85 7.73
N ALA A 48 35.30 -17.60 7.29
CA ALA A 48 34.05 -17.08 6.72
C ALA A 48 33.71 -17.76 5.39
N ASN A 49 34.73 -18.02 4.56
CA ASN A 49 34.59 -18.73 3.29
C ASN A 49 34.29 -20.22 3.52
N GLU A 50 34.91 -20.86 4.51
CA GLU A 50 34.58 -22.24 4.91
C GLU A 50 33.15 -22.38 5.43
N HIS A 51 32.67 -21.41 6.22
CA HIS A 51 31.28 -21.40 6.69
C HIS A 51 30.30 -21.26 5.52
N PHE A 52 30.62 -20.42 4.53
CA PHE A 52 29.83 -20.30 3.30
C PHE A 52 29.82 -21.62 2.51
N ASN A 53 30.98 -22.26 2.30
CA ASN A 53 31.04 -23.55 1.61
C ASN A 53 30.28 -24.65 2.36
N THR A 54 30.36 -24.67 3.69
CA THR A 54 29.59 -25.58 4.54
C THR A 54 28.08 -25.34 4.42
N HIS A 55 27.67 -24.08 4.30
CA HIS A 55 26.30 -23.73 3.97
C HIS A 55 25.92 -24.31 2.60
N VAL A 56 26.66 -24.01 1.52
CA VAL A 56 26.38 -24.48 0.15
C VAL A 56 26.23 -26.00 0.05
N GLU A 57 27.08 -26.78 0.74
CA GLU A 57 26.96 -28.25 0.75
C GLU A 57 25.72 -28.75 1.51
N LYS A 58 25.31 -28.07 2.59
CA LYS A 58 24.00 -28.31 3.22
C LYS A 58 22.85 -27.95 2.27
N CYS A 59 23.02 -26.92 1.44
CA CYS A 59 22.00 -26.50 0.49
C CYS A 59 21.77 -27.51 -0.63
N LYS A 60 22.85 -28.09 -1.18
CA LYS A 60 22.80 -29.11 -2.24
C LYS A 60 21.96 -30.33 -1.88
N SER A 61 21.96 -30.72 -0.61
CA SER A 61 21.29 -31.93 -0.12
C SER A 61 19.83 -31.70 0.31
N SER A 62 19.34 -30.46 0.22
CA SER A 62 18.04 -30.05 0.74
C SER A 62 17.11 -29.60 -0.40
N THR A 63 16.03 -30.35 -0.63
CA THR A 63 14.91 -29.98 -1.52
C THR A 63 14.09 -28.89 -0.86
N HIS A 64 14.57 -27.65 -0.93
CA HIS A 64 13.87 -26.53 -0.32
C HIS A 64 12.76 -26.02 -1.25
N GLU A 65 11.51 -26.22 -0.86
CA GLU A 65 10.44 -25.30 -1.27
C GLU A 65 10.69 -23.96 -0.57
N PRO A 66 10.56 -22.81 -1.26
CA PRO A 66 10.75 -21.49 -0.65
C PRO A 66 9.90 -21.39 0.62
N SER A 67 10.54 -21.10 1.76
CA SER A 67 9.84 -20.99 3.03
C SER A 67 8.97 -19.75 3.02
N ILE A 68 7.65 -19.94 2.97
CA ILE A 68 6.68 -18.87 3.10
C ILE A 68 6.72 -18.39 4.56
N LEU A 69 7.08 -17.13 4.79
CA LEU A 69 7.01 -16.52 6.11
C LEU A 69 5.56 -16.10 6.36
N LEU A 70 4.86 -16.87 7.20
CA LEU A 70 3.52 -16.52 7.70
C LEU A 70 3.63 -16.04 9.14
N HIS A 71 2.64 -15.25 9.57
CA HIS A 71 2.51 -14.94 10.99
C HIS A 71 2.20 -16.22 11.77
N ASP A 72 2.80 -16.38 12.95
CA ASP A 72 2.54 -17.51 13.84
C ASP A 72 1.07 -17.62 14.24
N VAL A 73 0.37 -16.47 14.25
CA VAL A 73 -1.02 -16.35 14.67
C VAL A 73 -1.80 -15.54 13.62
N PRO A 74 -3.03 -15.93 13.25
CA PRO A 74 -3.88 -15.12 12.40
C PRO A 74 -4.10 -13.72 12.99
N MET A 75 -3.87 -12.71 12.16
CA MET A 75 -4.07 -11.30 12.49
C MET A 75 -5.32 -10.78 11.76
N PRO A 76 -6.15 -9.94 12.40
CA PRO A 76 -7.30 -9.35 11.72
C PRO A 76 -6.87 -8.55 10.51
N ILE A 77 -7.62 -8.62 9.41
CA ILE A 77 -7.35 -7.75 8.25
C ILE A 77 -8.10 -6.44 8.50
N PHE A 78 -7.36 -5.37 8.75
CA PHE A 78 -7.90 -4.02 8.94
C PHE A 78 -6.89 -2.97 8.43
N PRO A 79 -6.82 -2.78 7.10
CA PRO A 79 -5.77 -1.98 6.45
C PRO A 79 -5.79 -0.50 6.85
N ALA A 80 -6.97 0.04 7.18
CA ALA A 80 -7.15 1.42 7.67
C ALA A 80 -6.23 1.76 8.86
N LYS A 81 -5.89 0.77 9.68
CA LYS A 81 -5.06 0.93 10.88
C LYS A 81 -3.68 0.30 10.73
N GLN A 82 -3.59 -0.89 10.13
CA GLN A 82 -2.37 -1.72 10.17
C GLN A 82 -1.13 -1.04 9.58
N SER A 83 -1.31 0.01 8.79
CA SER A 83 -0.22 0.82 8.25
C SER A 83 -0.22 2.28 8.72
N HIS A 84 -1.18 2.74 9.55
CA HIS A 84 -1.36 4.17 9.87
C HIS A 84 -1.25 4.45 11.39
N PRO A 85 -0.08 4.88 11.89
CA PRO A 85 0.16 5.09 13.33
C PRO A 85 -0.80 6.08 14.00
N THR A 86 -1.21 7.15 13.29
CA THR A 86 -2.20 8.11 13.79
C THR A 86 -3.54 7.45 14.08
N ILE A 87 -4.13 6.73 13.11
CA ILE A 87 -5.43 6.06 13.29
C ILE A 87 -5.34 5.03 14.41
N GLU A 88 -4.25 4.25 14.45
CA GLU A 88 -4.00 3.30 15.55
C GLU A 88 -4.02 3.98 16.92
N TYR A 89 -3.31 5.10 17.06
CA TYR A 89 -3.27 5.88 18.29
C TYR A 89 -4.65 6.44 18.65
N LEU A 90 -5.32 7.12 17.71
CA LEU A 90 -6.64 7.71 17.95
C LEU A 90 -7.68 6.65 18.34
N MET A 91 -7.69 5.48 17.70
CA MET A 91 -8.55 4.37 18.07
C MET A 91 -8.25 3.84 19.48
N ALA A 92 -6.98 3.63 19.79
CA ALA A 92 -6.54 3.11 21.10
C ALA A 92 -6.88 4.08 22.25
N TYR A 93 -6.78 5.37 21.99
CA TYR A 93 -7.01 6.44 22.97
C TYR A 93 -8.44 6.97 22.98
N ARG A 94 -9.32 6.51 22.08
CA ARG A 94 -10.71 6.97 21.90
C ARG A 94 -10.81 8.46 21.54
N LEU A 95 -9.96 8.85 20.59
CA LEU A 95 -9.86 10.22 20.06
C LEU A 95 -10.20 10.25 18.57
N MET A 96 -11.01 9.29 18.08
CA MET A 96 -11.36 9.22 16.66
C MET A 96 -12.17 10.44 16.18
N ASP A 97 -12.84 11.14 17.09
CA ASP A 97 -13.48 12.44 16.84
C ASP A 97 -12.47 13.54 16.45
N GLN A 98 -11.18 13.35 16.74
CA GLN A 98 -10.12 14.27 16.34
C GLN A 98 -9.49 13.91 14.98
N PHE A 99 -9.84 12.77 14.39
CA PHE A 99 -9.27 12.36 13.12
C PHE A 99 -9.52 13.41 12.04
N LYS A 100 -8.46 13.75 11.31
CA LYS A 100 -8.49 14.58 10.11
C LYS A 100 -7.61 13.93 9.05
N ALA A 101 -8.12 13.81 7.83
CA ALA A 101 -7.33 13.29 6.71
C ALA A 101 -6.22 14.28 6.32
N GLN A 102 -5.10 13.77 5.80
CA GLN A 102 -4.09 14.63 5.20
C GLN A 102 -4.67 15.35 3.98
N ARG A 103 -4.64 16.69 4.02
CA ARG A 103 -5.07 17.58 2.93
C ARG A 103 -3.93 18.36 2.31
N GLY A 104 -2.73 18.18 2.85
CA GLY A 104 -1.51 18.82 2.41
C GLY A 104 -0.76 17.96 1.40
N PHE A 105 -0.62 18.43 0.16
CA PHE A 105 0.12 17.74 -0.89
C PHE A 105 0.69 18.73 -1.90
N ILE A 106 1.59 18.24 -2.75
CA ILE A 106 2.21 19.03 -3.81
C ILE A 106 1.93 18.29 -5.12
N THR A 107 1.51 19.01 -6.15
CA THR A 107 1.47 18.48 -7.52
C THR A 107 2.58 19.13 -8.33
N TYR A 108 3.16 18.42 -9.28
CA TYR A 108 4.22 18.97 -10.12
C TYR A 108 4.13 18.46 -11.55
N ASP A 109 4.77 19.22 -12.43
CA ASP A 109 4.96 18.89 -13.82
C ASP A 109 6.37 19.30 -14.25
N PHE A 110 6.94 18.52 -15.17
CA PHE A 110 8.31 18.71 -15.64
C PHE A 110 8.35 18.71 -17.16
N GLU A 111 8.79 19.84 -17.71
CA GLU A 111 8.81 20.04 -19.14
C GLU A 111 10.20 19.84 -19.72
N THR A 112 10.23 19.22 -20.90
CA THR A 112 11.48 18.86 -21.58
C THR A 112 11.48 19.29 -23.03
N LEU A 113 12.68 19.53 -23.56
CA LEU A 113 12.93 19.70 -24.98
C LEU A 113 13.45 18.39 -25.55
N SER A 114 13.03 18.04 -26.76
CA SER A 114 13.48 16.84 -27.46
C SER A 114 14.22 17.20 -28.73
N ASP A 115 15.49 16.79 -28.82
CA ASP A 115 16.26 16.84 -30.04
C ASP A 115 16.22 15.48 -30.73
N GLN A 116 15.71 15.41 -31.95
CA GLN A 116 15.85 14.20 -32.77
C GLN A 116 17.31 14.04 -33.19
N VAL A 117 17.94 12.95 -32.75
CA VAL A 117 19.36 12.68 -33.01
C VAL A 117 19.54 11.53 -34.02
N MET A 118 18.65 10.53 -33.99
CA MET A 118 18.71 9.34 -34.85
C MET A 118 20.11 8.73 -34.95
N LYS A 119 20.82 8.67 -33.82
CA LYS A 119 22.22 8.24 -33.75
C LYS A 119 22.28 6.75 -33.45
N LYS A 120 22.87 5.98 -34.37
CA LYS A 120 23.21 4.58 -34.13
C LYS A 120 24.32 4.52 -33.06
N ILE A 121 24.00 3.99 -31.88
CA ILE A 121 24.95 3.83 -30.77
C ILE A 121 25.67 2.49 -30.90
N THR A 122 24.93 1.44 -31.26
CA THR A 122 25.47 0.11 -31.55
C THR A 122 24.78 -0.48 -32.77
N ASP A 123 25.17 -1.67 -33.21
CA ASP A 123 24.47 -2.39 -34.28
C ASP A 123 23.01 -2.71 -33.98
N GLN A 124 22.60 -2.68 -32.71
CA GLN A 124 21.26 -3.01 -32.26
C GLN A 124 20.54 -1.86 -31.55
N THR A 125 21.21 -0.73 -31.31
CA THR A 125 20.67 0.41 -30.55
C THR A 125 20.75 1.69 -31.36
N ILE A 126 19.61 2.34 -31.55
CA ILE A 126 19.50 3.67 -32.14
C ILE A 126 18.95 4.62 -31.08
N LEU A 127 19.72 5.66 -30.76
CA LEU A 127 19.25 6.80 -29.98
C LEU A 127 18.35 7.65 -30.89
N LEU A 128 17.05 7.59 -30.64
CA LEU A 128 16.06 8.33 -31.43
C LEU A 128 16.10 9.83 -31.09
N SER A 129 16.06 10.15 -29.80
CA SER A 129 16.02 11.52 -29.31
C SER A 129 16.82 11.71 -28.03
N GLN A 130 17.26 12.94 -27.79
CA GLN A 130 17.90 13.37 -26.56
C GLN A 130 17.03 14.43 -25.88
N LEU A 131 16.79 14.25 -24.58
CA LEU A 131 15.93 15.14 -23.80
C LEU A 131 16.76 16.14 -23.00
N TYR A 132 16.26 17.36 -22.88
CA TYR A 132 16.83 18.43 -22.08
C TYR A 132 15.76 19.01 -21.16
N LYS A 133 16.15 19.35 -19.93
CA LYS A 133 15.25 19.94 -18.93
C LYS A 133 14.93 21.39 -19.33
N LEU A 134 13.66 21.77 -19.39
CA LEU A 134 13.22 23.12 -19.75
C LEU A 134 12.71 23.90 -18.55
N SER A 135 11.73 23.33 -17.85
CA SER A 135 11.10 23.99 -16.72
C SER A 135 10.43 23.01 -15.79
N THR A 136 10.19 23.44 -14.56
CA THR A 136 9.33 22.74 -13.62
C THR A 136 8.30 23.68 -13.04
N VAL A 137 7.10 23.15 -12.82
CA VAL A 137 6.04 23.83 -12.08
C VAL A 137 5.58 22.93 -10.97
N SER A 138 5.32 23.52 -9.81
CA SER A 138 4.61 22.84 -8.73
C SER A 138 3.48 23.70 -8.18
N THR A 139 2.39 23.03 -7.79
CA THR A 139 1.27 23.61 -7.05
C THR A 139 1.24 22.99 -5.66
N GLU A 140 1.54 23.79 -4.64
CA GLU A 140 1.48 23.35 -3.25
C GLU A 140 0.10 23.65 -2.66
N VAL A 141 -0.50 22.63 -2.06
CA VAL A 141 -1.86 22.66 -1.54
C VAL A 141 -1.81 22.43 -0.04
N TYR A 142 -2.40 23.35 0.73
CA TYR A 142 -2.55 23.20 2.17
C TYR A 142 -3.78 23.93 2.72
N PRO A 143 -4.37 23.46 3.83
CA PRO A 143 -5.47 24.17 4.46
C PRO A 143 -4.99 25.49 5.07
N ASN A 144 -5.81 26.53 4.94
CA ASN A 144 -5.58 27.80 5.61
C ASN A 144 -5.64 27.64 7.15
N ASN A 145 -4.85 28.46 7.86
CA ASN A 145 -4.72 28.45 9.31
C ASN A 145 -5.99 28.91 10.07
N ASP A 146 -7.02 29.38 9.38
CA ASP A 146 -8.22 30.00 9.95
C ASP A 146 -9.37 29.02 10.26
N LYS A 147 -9.09 27.71 10.35
CA LYS A 147 -10.08 26.62 10.56
C LYS A 147 -11.16 26.52 9.48
N SER A 148 -11.08 27.32 8.41
CA SER A 148 -12.05 27.25 7.31
C SER A 148 -11.72 26.12 6.32
N TYR A 149 -10.56 25.46 6.47
CA TYR A 149 -10.04 24.42 5.59
C TYR A 149 -10.00 24.81 4.10
N LYS A 150 -9.97 26.12 3.78
CA LYS A 150 -9.82 26.58 2.40
C LYS A 150 -8.41 26.24 1.94
N LEU A 151 -8.30 25.60 0.79
CA LEU A 151 -7.01 25.27 0.20
C LEU A 151 -6.34 26.55 -0.30
N VAL A 152 -5.16 26.85 0.24
CA VAL A 152 -4.24 27.85 -0.31
C VAL A 152 -3.40 27.16 -1.36
N LYS A 153 -3.23 27.82 -2.51
CA LYS A 153 -2.37 27.37 -3.60
C LYS A 153 -1.16 28.30 -3.68
N LYS A 154 0.03 27.73 -3.61
CA LYS A 154 1.27 28.39 -3.99
C LYS A 154 1.75 27.78 -5.29
N TYR A 155 2.39 28.59 -6.11
CA TYR A 155 2.92 28.17 -7.40
C TYR A 155 4.40 28.52 -7.44
N TYR A 156 5.23 27.54 -7.75
CA TYR A 156 6.61 27.78 -8.15
C TYR A 156 6.74 27.45 -9.63
N THR A 157 7.34 28.36 -10.38
CA THR A 157 7.64 28.17 -11.81
C THR A 157 9.09 28.53 -12.00
N LEU A 158 9.91 27.54 -12.33
CA LEU A 158 11.31 27.74 -12.67
C LEU A 158 11.50 27.42 -14.14
N PHE A 159 11.91 28.43 -14.90
CA PHE A 159 12.06 28.39 -16.34
C PHE A 159 13.49 28.82 -16.66
N ASP A 160 14.37 27.83 -16.83
CA ASP A 160 15.81 27.98 -17.06
C ASP A 160 16.56 28.89 -16.03
N GLU A 161 17.87 28.71 -15.89
CA GLU A 161 18.75 29.42 -14.93
C GLU A 161 18.95 30.92 -15.25
N GLN A 162 18.20 31.44 -16.24
CA GLN A 162 18.33 32.79 -16.79
C GLN A 162 17.44 33.83 -16.07
N ALA A 163 16.68 33.44 -15.06
CA ALA A 163 15.94 34.40 -14.23
C ALA A 163 16.92 35.33 -13.49
N ASN A 164 16.66 36.64 -13.52
CA ASN A 164 17.57 37.65 -12.95
C ASN A 164 17.82 37.48 -11.45
N ASP A 165 16.93 36.79 -10.73
CA ASP A 165 16.99 36.52 -9.29
C ASP A 165 17.48 35.11 -8.95
N TYR A 166 17.84 34.28 -9.95
CA TYR A 166 18.20 32.87 -9.75
C TYR A 166 19.36 32.68 -8.77
N GLN A 167 20.42 33.47 -8.91
CA GLN A 167 21.60 33.42 -8.02
C GLN A 167 21.25 33.88 -6.59
N GLU A 168 20.37 34.86 -6.44
CA GLU A 168 19.87 35.29 -5.12
C GLU A 168 19.07 34.18 -4.45
N GLN A 169 18.23 33.47 -5.22
CA GLN A 169 17.48 32.33 -4.72
C GLN A 169 18.40 31.16 -4.31
N LEU A 170 19.42 30.82 -5.09
CA LEU A 170 20.41 29.81 -4.71
C LEU A 170 21.09 30.16 -3.38
N GLN A 171 21.49 31.42 -3.23
CA GLN A 171 22.12 31.90 -1.99
C GLN A 171 21.15 31.82 -0.80
N ARG A 172 19.86 32.15 -0.99
CA ARG A 172 18.83 32.05 0.05
C ARG A 172 18.66 30.63 0.59
N TYR A 173 18.78 29.61 -0.26
CA TYR A 173 18.65 28.20 0.13
C TYR A 173 19.99 27.52 0.43
N GLU A 174 21.08 28.27 0.54
CA GLU A 174 22.43 27.74 0.81
C GLU A 174 22.85 26.67 -0.23
N LEU A 175 22.48 26.89 -1.50
CA LEU A 175 22.84 26.02 -2.62
C LEU A 175 24.10 26.55 -3.34
N PRO A 176 24.98 25.66 -3.84
CA PRO A 176 26.09 26.04 -4.71
C PRO A 176 25.63 26.91 -5.90
N SER A 177 26.46 27.88 -6.32
CA SER A 177 26.12 28.80 -7.42
C SER A 177 25.93 28.13 -8.79
N ASN A 178 26.39 26.88 -8.93
CA ASN A 178 26.24 26.03 -10.10
C ASN A 178 25.15 24.95 -9.93
N SER A 179 24.31 25.04 -8.89
CA SER A 179 23.18 24.14 -8.69
C SER A 179 22.15 24.30 -9.80
N SER A 180 21.61 23.17 -10.26
CA SER A 180 20.54 23.14 -11.25
C SER A 180 19.24 23.70 -10.69
N PHE A 181 18.34 24.16 -11.57
CA PHE A 181 17.04 24.68 -11.14
C PHE A 181 16.20 23.60 -10.42
N VAL A 182 16.48 22.32 -10.68
CA VAL A 182 15.89 21.18 -9.97
C VAL A 182 16.29 21.17 -8.50
N HIS A 183 17.56 21.45 -8.18
CA HIS A 183 18.00 21.56 -6.78
C HIS A 183 17.29 22.72 -6.07
N LEU A 184 17.15 23.86 -6.75
CA LEU A 184 16.40 25.00 -6.22
C LEU A 184 14.93 24.64 -5.98
N TRP A 185 14.30 23.98 -6.94
CA TRP A 185 12.93 23.49 -6.81
C TRP A 185 12.77 22.51 -5.63
N LEU A 186 13.67 21.55 -5.46
CA LEU A 186 13.63 20.61 -4.34
C LEU A 186 13.77 21.34 -3.00
N ALA A 187 14.64 22.34 -2.90
CA ALA A 187 14.77 23.15 -1.69
C ALA A 187 13.48 23.93 -1.36
N GLN A 188 12.85 24.55 -2.38
CA GLN A 188 11.54 25.22 -2.25
C GLN A 188 10.42 24.25 -1.86
N THR A 189 10.44 23.05 -2.43
CA THR A 189 9.47 21.97 -2.15
C THR A 189 9.61 21.47 -0.71
N PHE A 190 10.83 21.33 -0.19
CA PHE A 190 11.07 20.99 1.21
C PHE A 190 10.63 22.10 2.18
N GLU A 191 10.90 23.38 1.86
CA GLU A 191 10.39 24.51 2.66
C GLU A 191 8.85 24.48 2.72
N SER A 192 8.21 24.25 1.58
CA SER A 192 6.76 24.13 1.50
C SER A 192 6.24 22.93 2.29
N ALA A 193 6.90 21.77 2.19
CA ALA A 193 6.52 20.58 2.94
C ALA A 193 6.58 20.80 4.46
N GLU A 194 7.54 21.57 4.97
CA GLU A 194 7.57 21.96 6.37
C GLU A 194 6.38 22.85 6.75
N GLN A 195 6.04 23.83 5.91
CA GLN A 195 4.86 24.69 6.14
C GLN A 195 3.57 23.85 6.17
N ILE A 196 3.41 22.96 5.20
CA ILE A 196 2.28 22.02 5.11
C ILE A 196 2.19 21.17 6.38
N TYR A 197 3.32 20.57 6.80
CA TYR A 197 3.38 19.76 8.01
C TYR A 197 2.97 20.55 9.27
N GLN A 198 3.45 21.79 9.44
CA GLN A 198 3.07 22.63 10.57
C GLN A 198 1.58 22.96 10.58
N CYS A 199 0.95 23.15 9.42
CA CYS A 199 -0.50 23.38 9.32
C CYS A 199 -1.31 22.11 9.63
N MET A 200 -0.77 20.95 9.29
CA MET A 200 -1.48 19.67 9.36
C MET A 200 -1.29 18.90 10.66
N LYS A 201 -0.19 19.10 11.39
CA LYS A 201 0.09 18.34 12.63
C LYS A 201 -1.02 18.49 13.68
N TYR A 202 -1.09 17.53 14.60
CA TYR A 202 -2.01 17.60 15.74
C TYR A 202 -1.45 18.55 16.81
N CYS A 203 -2.35 19.16 17.60
CA CYS A 203 -1.94 20.01 18.72
C CYS A 203 -1.33 19.19 19.87
N ASP A 204 -1.81 17.96 20.05
CA ASP A 204 -1.20 16.99 20.96
C ASP A 204 -0.02 16.31 20.27
N GLU A 205 1.19 16.57 20.78
CA GLU A 205 2.45 16.02 20.25
C GLU A 205 2.56 14.50 20.43
N ASN A 206 1.73 13.89 21.28
CA ASN A 206 1.71 12.43 21.46
C ASN A 206 1.00 11.72 20.30
N ILE A 207 0.16 12.41 19.53
CA ILE A 207 -0.51 11.84 18.36
C ILE A 207 0.53 11.72 17.24
N PRO A 208 0.91 10.50 16.81
CA PRO A 208 1.89 10.33 15.76
C PRO A 208 1.39 10.99 14.46
N PHE A 209 2.23 11.78 13.80
CA PHE A 209 1.93 12.39 12.52
C PHE A 209 3.18 12.38 11.65
N ASP A 210 3.11 11.73 10.49
CA ASP A 210 4.29 11.48 9.67
C ASP A 210 4.83 12.79 9.07
N ARG A 211 6.16 12.94 9.09
CA ARG A 211 6.87 14.07 8.45
C ARG A 211 7.12 13.75 6.99
N CYS A 212 6.04 13.49 6.26
CA CYS A 212 6.09 13.06 4.87
C CYS A 212 4.96 13.71 4.08
N ILE A 213 5.33 14.49 3.07
CA ILE A 213 4.39 15.13 2.15
C ILE A 213 4.42 14.41 0.80
N LYS A 214 3.23 14.17 0.23
CA LYS A 214 3.11 13.50 -1.08
C LYS A 214 3.30 14.52 -2.20
N VAL A 215 4.10 14.13 -3.19
CA VAL A 215 4.43 14.93 -4.37
C VAL A 215 3.96 14.15 -5.60
N PHE A 216 2.88 14.62 -6.23
CA PHE A 216 2.21 13.96 -7.34
C PHE A 216 2.62 14.56 -8.68
N GLY A 217 3.11 13.72 -9.58
CA GLY A 217 3.21 14.05 -11.01
C GLY A 217 2.35 13.07 -11.80
N TRP A 218 1.93 13.46 -13.00
CA TRP A 218 1.10 12.61 -13.86
C TRP A 218 1.98 11.80 -14.82
N ASN A 219 1.96 10.47 -14.74
CA ASN A 219 2.87 9.60 -15.51
C ASN A 219 4.36 9.92 -15.24
N SER A 220 4.67 10.39 -14.03
CA SER A 220 5.93 11.03 -13.71
C SER A 220 7.02 10.07 -13.23
N LEU A 221 6.65 8.96 -12.57
CA LEU A 221 7.63 7.99 -12.05
C LEU A 221 8.34 7.23 -13.17
N ARG A 222 7.76 7.21 -14.38
CA ARG A 222 8.34 6.57 -15.56
C ARG A 222 9.14 7.53 -16.44
N PHE A 223 8.88 8.84 -16.34
CA PHE A 223 9.47 9.83 -17.24
C PHE A 223 10.25 10.89 -16.45
N ASP A 224 9.57 11.71 -15.66
CA ASP A 224 10.19 12.81 -14.93
C ASP A 224 11.27 12.32 -13.96
N ILE A 225 10.98 11.26 -13.22
CA ILE A 225 11.90 10.76 -12.19
C ILE A 225 13.21 10.24 -12.77
N ASP A 226 13.16 9.64 -13.97
CA ASP A 226 14.39 9.24 -14.67
C ASP A 226 15.27 10.43 -15.03
N LEU A 227 14.66 11.61 -15.23
CA LEU A 227 15.36 12.87 -15.48
C LEU A 227 15.85 13.52 -14.18
N LEU A 228 15.16 13.29 -13.07
CA LEU A 228 15.47 13.89 -11.76
C LEU A 228 16.44 13.04 -10.92
N TRP A 229 16.70 11.79 -11.33
CA TRP A 229 17.35 10.77 -10.51
C TRP A 229 18.63 11.23 -9.84
N ASP A 230 19.53 11.87 -10.59
CA ASP A 230 20.83 12.34 -10.11
C ASP A 230 20.70 13.53 -9.15
N GLU A 231 19.58 14.26 -9.18
CA GLU A 231 19.30 15.38 -8.27
C GLU A 231 18.55 14.96 -7.00
N LEU A 232 17.97 13.76 -6.94
CA LEU A 232 17.24 13.27 -5.77
C LEU A 232 18.16 12.82 -4.61
N ASP A 233 19.47 12.71 -4.83
CA ASP A 233 20.47 12.42 -3.81
C ASP A 233 21.60 13.46 -3.86
N SER A 234 21.79 14.21 -2.78
CA SER A 234 22.73 15.34 -2.72
C SER A 234 23.34 15.48 -1.32
N GLU A 235 24.10 16.53 -1.06
CA GLU A 235 24.55 16.85 0.30
C GLU A 235 23.40 17.24 1.25
N HIS A 236 22.27 17.73 0.72
CA HIS A 236 21.16 18.29 1.53
C HIS A 236 20.03 17.29 1.77
N TRP A 237 19.87 16.31 0.88
CA TRP A 237 18.83 15.28 0.97
C TRP A 237 19.34 13.93 0.47
N THR A 238 18.63 12.87 0.83
CA THR A 238 18.96 11.52 0.37
C THR A 238 17.77 10.76 -0.17
N MET A 239 18.00 10.05 -1.27
CA MET A 239 17.01 9.19 -1.89
C MET A 239 16.95 7.85 -1.17
N GLY A 240 15.75 7.46 -0.73
CA GLY A 240 15.47 6.14 -0.19
C GLY A 240 15.32 5.08 -1.28
N VAL A 241 15.20 3.82 -0.87
CA VAL A 241 14.98 2.71 -1.81
C VAL A 241 13.62 2.89 -2.52
N PRO A 242 13.57 2.92 -3.86
CA PRO A 242 12.32 2.99 -4.61
C PRO A 242 11.41 1.81 -4.26
N ILE A 243 10.11 2.07 -4.14
CA ILE A 243 9.09 1.01 -3.97
C ILE A 243 8.63 0.61 -5.36
N GLY A 244 8.63 -0.70 -5.66
CA GLY A 244 8.24 -1.25 -6.96
C GLY A 244 9.37 -2.07 -7.58
N ASP A 245 9.19 -2.46 -8.85
CA ASP A 245 10.28 -3.01 -9.65
C ASP A 245 10.96 -1.88 -10.45
N LEU A 246 12.19 -2.12 -10.94
CA LEU A 246 12.96 -1.11 -11.68
C LEU A 246 12.27 -0.62 -12.96
N ASN A 247 11.33 -1.38 -13.52
CA ASN A 247 10.58 -1.00 -14.72
C ASN A 247 9.25 -0.31 -14.37
N ASN A 248 8.77 -0.43 -13.12
CA ASN A 248 7.48 0.03 -12.63
C ASN A 248 7.62 0.58 -11.19
N ILE A 249 8.36 1.68 -11.05
CA ILE A 249 8.49 2.38 -9.78
C ILE A 249 7.11 2.90 -9.36
N LYS A 250 6.74 2.63 -8.10
CA LYS A 250 5.46 3.03 -7.48
C LYS A 250 5.57 4.25 -6.59
N SER A 251 6.71 4.43 -5.94
CA SER A 251 7.03 5.69 -5.25
C SER A 251 8.51 5.78 -4.93
N ILE A 252 9.00 7.01 -4.80
CA ILE A 252 10.36 7.31 -4.30
C ILE A 252 10.24 8.25 -3.11
N THR A 253 10.97 7.99 -2.04
CA THR A 253 11.01 8.87 -0.87
C THR A 253 12.36 9.57 -0.81
N VAL A 254 12.36 10.89 -0.74
CA VAL A 254 13.56 11.72 -0.58
C VAL A 254 13.49 12.40 0.79
N THR A 255 14.55 12.25 1.59
CA THR A 255 14.60 12.75 2.97
C THR A 255 15.58 13.89 3.10
N ASN A 256 15.14 15.04 3.60
CA ASN A 256 16.02 16.16 3.95
C ASN A 256 16.91 15.77 5.13
N LYS A 257 18.23 15.86 4.99
CA LYS A 257 19.20 15.40 6.00
C LYS A 257 19.21 16.27 7.25
N LYS A 258 18.84 17.55 7.13
CA LYS A 258 18.83 18.51 8.25
C LYS A 258 17.54 18.44 9.05
N SER A 259 16.39 18.47 8.37
CA SER A 259 15.09 18.55 9.05
C SER A 259 14.40 17.20 9.27
N ASN A 260 14.87 16.14 8.59
CA ASN A 260 14.24 14.82 8.48
C ASN A 260 12.84 14.84 7.83
N MET A 261 12.45 15.94 7.18
CA MET A 261 11.24 15.99 6.36
C MET A 261 11.40 15.09 5.13
N LYS A 262 10.31 14.43 4.75
CA LYS A 262 10.28 13.53 3.59
C LYS A 262 9.35 14.08 2.52
N LEU A 263 9.80 13.96 1.28
CA LEU A 263 8.96 14.10 0.09
C LEU A 263 8.79 12.70 -0.50
N GLN A 264 7.55 12.25 -0.66
CA GLN A 264 7.28 11.00 -1.35
C GLN A 264 6.69 11.29 -2.72
N PHE A 265 7.50 11.08 -3.75
CA PHE A 265 7.11 11.16 -5.15
C PHE A 265 6.24 9.97 -5.51
N ILE A 266 5.05 10.25 -6.00
CA ILE A 266 4.05 9.25 -6.40
C ILE A 266 3.51 9.64 -7.78
N ASP A 267 3.39 8.66 -8.66
CA ASP A 267 2.67 8.85 -9.92
C ASP A 267 1.17 8.87 -9.63
N ALA A 268 0.50 9.96 -10.01
CA ALA A 268 -0.94 10.08 -9.86
C ALA A 268 -1.70 8.97 -10.60
N GLU A 269 -1.17 8.39 -11.68
CA GLU A 269 -1.78 7.23 -12.35
C GLU A 269 -1.80 5.98 -11.46
N ASN A 270 -0.88 5.84 -10.50
CA ASN A 270 -0.99 4.77 -9.51
C ASN A 270 -2.21 4.98 -8.61
N LEU A 271 -2.55 6.24 -8.32
CA LEU A 271 -3.69 6.60 -7.48
C LEU A 271 -5.01 6.34 -8.22
N PHE A 272 -5.18 6.96 -9.39
CA PHE A 272 -6.42 6.98 -10.16
C PHE A 272 -6.61 5.77 -11.09
N GLY A 273 -5.54 5.04 -11.39
CA GLY A 273 -5.50 4.04 -12.45
C GLY A 273 -4.99 4.62 -13.78
N SER A 274 -4.71 3.74 -14.74
CA SER A 274 -4.18 4.15 -16.05
C SER A 274 -5.25 4.89 -16.86
N MET A 275 -5.14 6.21 -16.89
CA MET A 275 -5.99 7.12 -17.66
C MET A 275 -5.26 8.44 -17.91
N THR A 276 -5.70 9.20 -18.91
CA THR A 276 -5.16 10.54 -19.14
C THR A 276 -5.60 11.52 -18.03
N LEU A 277 -4.78 12.53 -17.73
CA LEU A 277 -5.16 13.62 -16.82
C LEU A 277 -6.52 14.24 -17.20
N LYS A 278 -6.77 14.45 -18.50
CA LYS A 278 -8.05 14.98 -19.00
C LYS A 278 -9.25 14.10 -18.62
N ALA A 279 -9.10 12.77 -18.70
CA ALA A 279 -10.13 11.83 -18.28
C ALA A 279 -10.32 11.87 -16.76
N CYS A 280 -9.23 11.95 -15.99
CA CYS A 280 -9.30 12.09 -14.53
C CYS A 280 -10.04 13.35 -14.09
N VAL A 281 -9.72 14.51 -14.67
CA VAL A 281 -10.42 15.78 -14.39
C VAL A 281 -11.91 15.67 -14.71
N LYS A 282 -12.25 15.01 -15.81
CA LYS A 282 -13.66 14.80 -16.19
C LYS A 282 -14.40 13.87 -15.23
N ASP A 283 -13.77 12.80 -14.79
CA ASP A 283 -14.41 11.74 -14.00
C ASP A 283 -14.43 12.04 -12.50
N PHE A 284 -13.41 12.77 -12.00
CA PHE A 284 -13.21 13.04 -10.57
C PHE A 284 -13.15 14.54 -10.21
N GLY A 285 -13.00 15.44 -11.18
CA GLY A 285 -12.98 16.90 -11.00
C GLY A 285 -14.36 17.55 -11.18
N ASP A 286 -14.39 18.87 -11.35
CA ASP A 286 -15.62 19.61 -11.66
C ASP A 286 -15.84 19.65 -13.19
N LYS A 287 -17.11 19.51 -13.63
CA LYS A 287 -17.48 19.50 -15.07
C LYS A 287 -17.05 20.76 -15.86
N SER A 288 -16.64 21.82 -15.19
CA SER A 288 -16.21 23.09 -15.79
C SER A 288 -14.70 23.21 -16.01
N GLU A 289 -13.89 22.32 -15.45
CA GLU A 289 -12.43 22.37 -15.65
C GLU A 289 -12.05 21.72 -16.99
N HIS A 290 -11.45 22.51 -17.88
CA HIS A 290 -10.97 22.08 -19.20
C HIS A 290 -9.44 22.03 -19.20
N LYS A 291 -8.84 20.96 -19.74
CA LYS A 291 -7.39 20.84 -19.93
C LYS A 291 -6.98 21.57 -21.21
N ASP A 292 -6.07 22.53 -21.11
CA ASP A 292 -5.55 23.31 -22.25
C ASP A 292 -4.64 22.45 -23.17
N VAL A 293 -4.14 23.04 -24.26
CA VAL A 293 -3.38 22.32 -25.30
C VAL A 293 -2.06 23.02 -25.64
N PHE A 294 -1.00 22.26 -25.87
CA PHE A 294 0.31 22.80 -26.24
C PHE A 294 1.01 21.94 -27.32
N PRO A 295 1.61 22.55 -28.37
CA PRO A 295 2.28 21.80 -29.44
C PRO A 295 3.75 21.50 -29.09
N TYR A 296 4.00 20.41 -28.36
CA TYR A 296 5.34 20.06 -27.88
C TYR A 296 6.39 19.82 -28.98
N GLU A 297 5.99 19.32 -30.15
CA GLU A 297 6.92 18.91 -31.21
C GLU A 297 7.56 20.09 -31.98
N ILE A 298 7.12 21.34 -31.74
CA ILE A 298 7.65 22.52 -32.44
C ILE A 298 8.89 23.13 -31.77
N ILE A 299 9.12 22.83 -30.49
CA ILE A 299 10.25 23.36 -29.72
C ILE A 299 11.31 22.28 -29.45
N ASN A 300 12.58 22.68 -29.52
CA ASN A 300 13.75 21.84 -29.26
C ASN A 300 14.88 22.69 -28.64
N SER A 301 16.03 22.07 -28.33
CA SER A 301 17.13 22.74 -27.63
C SER A 301 17.67 23.99 -28.35
N LYS A 302 17.46 24.09 -29.67
CA LYS A 302 18.02 25.13 -30.53
C LYS A 302 17.06 26.29 -30.77
N ASN A 303 15.76 26.05 -30.79
CA ASN A 303 14.77 27.04 -31.25
C ASN A 303 13.75 27.47 -30.19
N TRP A 304 13.73 26.84 -29.01
CA TRP A 304 12.66 27.07 -28.03
C TRP A 304 12.49 28.55 -27.68
N ASN A 305 13.60 29.29 -27.50
CA ASN A 305 13.55 30.69 -27.09
C ASN A 305 12.93 31.56 -28.20
N GLU A 306 13.39 31.39 -29.44
CA GLU A 306 12.86 32.10 -30.61
C GLU A 306 11.37 31.79 -30.86
N VAL A 307 10.94 30.55 -30.58
CA VAL A 307 9.55 30.14 -30.76
C VAL A 307 8.65 30.70 -29.66
N LEU A 308 9.09 30.68 -28.40
CA LEU A 308 8.26 31.08 -27.27
C LEU A 308 8.11 32.61 -27.10
N VAL A 309 9.05 33.42 -27.61
CA VAL A 309 8.93 34.89 -27.55
C VAL A 309 7.94 35.49 -28.56
N LYS A 310 7.44 34.69 -29.49
CA LYS A 310 6.49 35.14 -30.53
C LYS A 310 5.15 35.58 -29.95
N THR A 311 4.60 36.65 -30.50
CA THR A 311 3.32 37.25 -30.09
C THR A 311 2.13 36.66 -30.84
N GLU A 312 2.35 36.07 -32.01
CA GLU A 312 1.33 35.34 -32.75
C GLU A 312 1.00 33.98 -32.11
N PRO A 313 -0.24 33.48 -32.19
CA PRO A 313 -0.57 32.13 -31.72
C PRO A 313 0.13 31.05 -32.55
N PHE A 314 0.25 29.84 -32.02
CA PHE A 314 0.51 28.63 -32.82
C PHE A 314 -0.57 28.40 -33.88
N GLU A 315 -0.14 27.92 -35.05
CA GLU A 315 -1.02 27.53 -36.13
C GLU A 315 -1.60 26.14 -35.89
N TYR A 316 -2.71 25.79 -36.55
CA TYR A 316 -3.32 24.46 -36.38
C TYR A 316 -2.37 23.32 -36.80
N GLU A 317 -1.52 23.56 -37.81
CA GLU A 317 -0.52 22.59 -38.27
C GLU A 317 0.57 22.31 -37.22
N ASP A 318 0.83 23.25 -36.31
CA ASP A 318 1.82 23.07 -35.24
C ASP A 318 1.42 21.96 -34.25
N PHE A 319 0.13 21.61 -34.20
CA PHE A 319 -0.41 20.55 -33.34
C PHE A 319 -0.36 19.15 -33.98
N LYS A 320 0.22 19.00 -35.16
CA LYS A 320 0.36 17.71 -35.83
C LYS A 320 1.46 16.89 -35.14
N SER A 321 1.07 15.72 -34.64
CA SER A 321 2.00 14.81 -33.98
C SER A 321 2.56 13.79 -34.98
N GLN A 322 3.89 13.73 -35.08
CA GLN A 322 4.60 12.70 -35.83
C GLN A 322 4.35 11.32 -35.22
N LEU A 323 4.25 11.23 -33.89
CA LEU A 323 4.00 9.98 -33.17
C LEU A 323 2.60 9.42 -33.40
N LYS A 324 1.57 10.28 -33.40
CA LYS A 324 0.17 9.85 -33.62
C LYS A 324 -0.20 9.78 -35.11
N GLY A 325 0.64 10.30 -36.01
CA GLY A 325 0.37 10.35 -37.45
C GLY A 325 -0.78 11.28 -37.84
N GLY A 326 -1.12 12.25 -36.99
CA GLY A 326 -2.27 13.14 -37.15
C GLY A 326 -2.28 14.30 -36.15
N TYR A 327 -3.32 15.13 -36.18
CA TYR A 327 -3.48 16.23 -35.23
C TYR A 327 -3.68 15.70 -33.80
N SER A 328 -2.96 16.30 -32.85
CA SER A 328 -3.06 15.97 -31.43
C SER A 328 -4.34 16.49 -30.77
N ILE A 329 -5.04 17.42 -31.44
CA ILE A 329 -6.25 18.10 -30.99
C ILE A 329 -7.28 18.16 -32.12
N ILE A 330 -8.55 18.34 -31.78
CA ILE A 330 -9.63 18.61 -32.75
C ILE A 330 -9.80 20.11 -33.02
N LYS A 331 -10.57 20.44 -34.05
CA LYS A 331 -10.80 21.84 -34.46
C LYS A 331 -11.41 22.71 -33.36
N ASP A 332 -12.37 22.17 -32.60
CA ASP A 332 -13.02 22.89 -31.49
C ASP A 332 -12.01 23.22 -30.37
N GLU A 333 -11.07 22.31 -30.07
CA GLU A 333 -10.01 22.54 -29.07
C GLU A 333 -9.03 23.63 -29.54
N TYR A 334 -8.73 23.66 -30.84
CA TYR A 334 -7.89 24.72 -31.42
C TYR A 334 -8.58 26.08 -31.37
N ASP A 335 -9.88 26.14 -31.68
CA ASP A 335 -10.63 27.40 -31.63
C ASP A 335 -10.73 27.91 -30.17
N GLN A 336 -10.84 27.01 -29.20
CA GLN A 336 -10.76 27.35 -27.77
C GLN A 336 -9.36 27.88 -27.39
N TYR A 337 -8.29 27.22 -27.84
CA TYR A 337 -6.92 27.70 -27.67
C TYR A 337 -6.73 29.13 -28.20
N LEU A 338 -7.28 29.46 -29.37
CA LEU A 338 -7.21 30.83 -29.92
C LEU A 338 -7.96 31.86 -29.07
N ILE A 339 -9.02 31.45 -28.37
CA ILE A 339 -9.75 32.32 -27.44
C ILE A 339 -8.91 32.55 -26.18
N ASP A 340 -8.30 31.50 -25.64
CA ASP A 340 -7.51 31.59 -24.41
C ASP A 340 -6.18 32.31 -24.64
N PHE A 341 -5.51 32.10 -25.78
CA PHE A 341 -4.27 32.76 -26.14
C PHE A 341 -4.38 34.30 -26.13
N LYS A 342 -5.56 34.87 -26.42
CA LYS A 342 -5.80 36.33 -26.39
C LYS A 342 -5.57 36.97 -25.03
N ARG A 343 -5.49 36.18 -23.95
CA ARG A 343 -5.21 36.65 -22.59
C ARG A 343 -3.71 36.85 -22.33
N PHE A 344 -2.85 36.40 -23.25
CA PHE A 344 -1.41 36.37 -23.09
C PHE A 344 -0.72 37.21 -24.16
N THR A 345 0.44 37.77 -23.81
CA THR A 345 1.20 38.66 -24.69
C THR A 345 2.02 37.88 -25.71
N ASN A 346 2.48 36.69 -25.33
CA ASN A 346 3.34 35.83 -26.14
C ASN A 346 3.15 34.35 -25.75
N ARG A 347 3.75 33.46 -26.55
CA ARG A 347 3.69 32.00 -26.35
C ARG A 347 4.35 31.55 -25.05
N LEU A 348 5.34 32.27 -24.52
CA LEU A 348 5.98 31.97 -23.23
C LEU A 348 5.03 32.18 -22.05
N GLU A 349 4.26 33.28 -22.04
CA GLU A 349 3.24 33.52 -21.01
C GLU A 349 2.15 32.45 -21.07
N TYR A 350 1.70 32.08 -22.27
CA TYR A 350 0.77 30.97 -22.46
C TYR A 350 1.37 29.64 -21.97
N PHE A 351 2.62 29.32 -22.29
CA PHE A 351 3.31 28.11 -21.84
C PHE A 351 3.38 28.02 -20.30
N LYS A 352 3.77 29.11 -19.64
CA LYS A 352 3.79 29.17 -18.16
C LYS A 352 2.40 28.93 -17.56
N TYR A 353 1.38 29.56 -18.13
CA TYR A 353 0.00 29.36 -17.72
C TYR A 353 -0.46 27.92 -17.93
N TYR A 354 -0.14 27.32 -19.08
CA TYR A 354 -0.48 25.94 -19.42
C TYR A 354 0.13 24.95 -18.41
N ASN A 355 1.42 25.07 -18.08
CA ASN A 355 2.08 24.20 -17.10
C ASN A 355 1.47 24.35 -15.69
N ILE A 356 1.13 25.59 -15.30
CA ILE A 356 0.42 25.84 -14.04
C ILE A 356 -0.96 25.17 -14.06
N ASN A 357 -1.69 25.25 -15.17
CA ASN A 357 -3.00 24.64 -15.29
C ASN A 357 -2.93 23.10 -15.19
N ASP A 358 -1.88 22.45 -15.73
CA ASP A 358 -1.71 21.00 -15.64
C ASP A 358 -1.50 20.54 -14.18
N THR A 359 -0.64 21.23 -13.43
CA THR A 359 -0.45 20.92 -12.01
C THR A 359 -1.70 21.23 -11.17
N GLN A 360 -2.38 22.33 -11.47
CA GLN A 360 -3.59 22.76 -10.76
C GLN A 360 -4.79 21.84 -11.04
N SER A 361 -4.92 21.32 -12.25
CA SER A 361 -6.02 20.45 -12.68
C SER A 361 -6.06 19.14 -11.89
N MET A 362 -4.92 18.69 -11.33
CA MET A 362 -4.86 17.53 -10.44
C MET A 362 -5.46 17.79 -9.05
N VAL A 363 -5.48 19.05 -8.59
CA VAL A 363 -5.83 19.40 -7.20
C VAL A 363 -7.28 19.05 -6.88
N LYS A 364 -8.21 19.36 -7.80
CA LYS A 364 -9.64 19.15 -7.56
C LYS A 364 -10.01 17.65 -7.50
N PRO A 365 -9.60 16.80 -8.46
CA PRO A 365 -9.72 15.35 -8.34
C PRO A 365 -9.18 14.79 -7.03
N LEU A 366 -7.95 15.18 -6.63
CA LEU A 366 -7.33 14.71 -5.39
C LEU A 366 -8.15 15.12 -4.16
N THR A 367 -8.60 16.38 -4.10
CA THR A 367 -9.40 16.90 -2.99
C THR A 367 -10.74 16.17 -2.88
N ASN A 368 -11.43 15.97 -4.01
CA ASN A 368 -12.72 15.27 -4.04
C ASN A 368 -12.61 13.84 -3.53
N ILE A 369 -11.52 13.13 -3.87
CA ILE A 369 -11.28 11.78 -3.38
C ILE A 369 -10.95 11.79 -1.88
N ILE A 370 -10.10 12.71 -1.41
CA ILE A 370 -9.82 12.88 0.02
C ILE A 370 -11.13 13.10 0.79
N ASP A 371 -11.99 14.02 0.34
CA ASP A 371 -13.29 14.31 0.96
C ASP A 371 -14.20 13.07 0.97
N THR A 372 -14.21 12.31 -0.12
CA THR A 372 -15.04 11.11 -0.26
C THR A 372 -14.65 10.00 0.72
N PHE A 373 -13.35 9.85 1.04
CA PHE A 373 -12.86 8.77 1.90
C PHE A 373 -12.69 9.21 3.36
N GLU A 374 -12.55 10.50 3.65
CA GLU A 374 -12.44 11.03 5.02
C GLU A 374 -13.67 10.70 5.86
N GLN A 375 -14.88 10.68 5.27
CA GLN A 375 -16.11 10.30 5.96
C GLN A 375 -16.07 8.87 6.56
N PHE A 376 -15.15 8.03 6.09
CA PHE A 376 -14.93 6.67 6.57
C PHE A 376 -13.64 6.52 7.39
N ASN A 377 -13.07 7.64 7.86
CA ASN A 377 -11.79 7.70 8.54
C ASN A 377 -10.62 7.08 7.75
N ILE A 378 -10.64 7.24 6.42
CA ILE A 378 -9.59 6.74 5.52
C ILE A 378 -8.77 7.94 5.00
N ASP A 379 -7.47 7.95 5.32
CA ASP A 379 -6.53 8.92 4.78
C ASP A 379 -6.03 8.46 3.40
N VAL A 380 -6.51 9.11 2.35
CA VAL A 380 -6.17 8.76 0.96
C VAL A 380 -4.68 8.93 0.66
N LEU A 381 -4.05 9.96 1.23
CA LEU A 381 -2.63 10.24 0.95
C LEU A 381 -1.71 9.22 1.61
N HIS A 382 -2.21 8.43 2.56
CA HIS A 382 -1.48 7.28 3.09
C HIS A 382 -1.43 6.08 2.14
N TYR A 383 -2.31 6.03 1.13
CA TYR A 383 -2.41 4.94 0.18
C TYR A 383 -1.85 5.31 -1.20
N ILE A 384 -1.40 4.29 -1.92
CA ILE A 384 -0.86 4.43 -3.28
C ILE A 384 -1.92 4.32 -4.39
N SER A 385 -3.15 3.86 -4.06
CA SER A 385 -4.23 3.64 -5.04
C SER A 385 -5.63 3.78 -4.43
N ILE A 386 -6.60 4.26 -5.22
CA ILE A 386 -8.02 4.25 -4.84
C ILE A 386 -8.50 2.83 -4.55
N ALA A 387 -7.92 1.82 -5.22
CA ALA A 387 -8.17 0.40 -4.90
C ALA A 387 -7.84 0.07 -3.44
N SER A 388 -6.71 0.59 -2.96
CA SER A 388 -6.27 0.39 -1.58
C SER A 388 -7.17 1.14 -0.61
N CYS A 389 -7.63 2.34 -0.96
CA CYS A 389 -8.63 3.09 -0.18
C CYS A 389 -9.96 2.33 -0.10
N ALA A 390 -10.48 1.84 -1.22
CA ALA A 390 -11.70 1.03 -1.28
C ALA A 390 -11.56 -0.26 -0.45
N TYR A 391 -10.41 -0.93 -0.54
CA TYR A 391 -10.08 -2.10 0.28
C TYR A 391 -10.10 -1.76 1.78
N ALA A 392 -9.44 -0.67 2.19
CA ALA A 392 -9.42 -0.22 3.57
C ALA A 392 -10.84 0.11 4.07
N THR A 393 -11.63 0.81 3.26
CA THR A 393 -13.02 1.19 3.57
C THR A 393 -13.91 -0.05 3.72
N LYS A 394 -13.79 -1.03 2.83
CA LYS A 394 -14.51 -2.30 2.87
C LYS A 394 -14.25 -3.02 4.19
N HIS A 395 -13.00 -3.13 4.63
CA HIS A 395 -12.69 -3.73 5.93
C HIS A 395 -13.15 -2.84 7.08
N TYR A 396 -13.05 -1.52 6.95
CA TYR A 396 -13.55 -0.57 7.94
C TYR A 396 -15.04 -0.79 8.26
N SER A 397 -15.87 -0.98 7.23
CA SER A 397 -17.30 -1.28 7.36
C SER A 397 -17.63 -2.55 8.15
N THR A 398 -16.71 -3.53 8.23
CA THR A 398 -16.94 -4.76 9.02
C THR A 398 -16.75 -4.57 10.53
N TYR A 399 -16.06 -3.50 10.92
CA TYR A 399 -15.86 -3.13 12.33
C TYR A 399 -16.79 -2.00 12.75
N PHE A 400 -17.23 -1.17 11.81
CA PHE A 400 -18.11 -0.03 12.08
C PHE A 400 -19.32 -0.01 11.13
N PRO A 401 -20.13 -1.08 11.08
CA PRO A 401 -21.26 -1.15 10.16
C PRO A 401 -22.26 0.00 10.33
N SER A 402 -22.42 0.56 11.54
CA SER A 402 -23.35 1.67 11.77
C SER A 402 -23.05 2.90 10.90
N GLN A 403 -21.79 3.11 10.51
CA GLN A 403 -21.36 4.24 9.68
C GLN A 403 -21.71 4.07 8.19
N PHE A 404 -22.13 2.87 7.77
CA PHE A 404 -22.41 2.54 6.37
C PHE A 404 -23.88 2.21 6.10
N ASN A 405 -24.73 2.24 7.14
CA ASN A 405 -26.13 1.87 7.02
C ASN A 405 -26.95 2.99 6.35
N LEU A 406 -27.59 2.67 5.22
CA LEU A 406 -28.69 3.46 4.69
C LEU A 406 -29.95 3.18 5.53
N GLU A 407 -30.74 4.21 5.85
CA GLU A 407 -31.98 4.09 6.65
C GLU A 407 -32.96 3.04 6.12
N SER A 408 -32.84 2.65 4.84
CA SER A 408 -33.70 1.68 4.15
C SER A 408 -33.39 0.21 4.43
N ASP A 409 -32.19 -0.13 4.90
CA ASP A 409 -31.76 -1.52 5.10
C ASP A 409 -31.67 -1.84 6.60
N LYS A 410 -32.83 -2.04 7.24
CA LYS A 410 -32.95 -2.55 8.61
C LYS A 410 -32.53 -4.03 8.69
N GLN A 411 -31.26 -4.32 8.44
CA GLN A 411 -30.66 -5.62 8.71
C GLN A 411 -29.95 -5.56 10.06
N ASP A 412 -30.12 -6.60 10.88
CA ASP A 412 -29.40 -6.78 12.14
C ASP A 412 -27.93 -7.11 11.83
N TYR A 413 -27.13 -6.07 11.57
CA TYR A 413 -25.68 -6.18 11.52
C TYR A 413 -25.11 -6.39 12.94
N TYR A 414 -23.87 -6.88 13.03
CA TYR A 414 -23.17 -6.92 14.32
C TYR A 414 -22.97 -5.50 14.86
N GLU A 415 -22.93 -5.35 16.18
CA GLU A 415 -22.61 -4.07 16.83
C GLU A 415 -21.22 -3.57 16.40
N ASP A 416 -21.05 -2.25 16.33
CA ASP A 416 -19.76 -1.63 16.11
C ASP A 416 -18.71 -2.11 17.12
N PHE A 417 -17.46 -2.17 16.67
CA PHE A 417 -16.34 -2.48 17.53
C PHE A 417 -16.19 -1.42 18.63
N ASP A 418 -16.46 -1.81 19.88
CA ASP A 418 -16.18 -1.02 21.07
C ASP A 418 -14.93 -1.54 21.80
N ILE A 419 -13.92 -0.68 21.93
CA ILE A 419 -12.69 -1.00 22.67
C ILE A 419 -12.94 -1.31 24.15
N ASN A 420 -14.10 -0.96 24.73
CA ASN A 420 -14.43 -1.28 26.13
C ASN A 420 -15.18 -2.60 26.27
N ALA A 421 -15.75 -3.12 25.19
CA ALA A 421 -16.48 -4.38 25.23
C ALA A 421 -15.57 -5.57 25.55
N ASP A 422 -16.18 -6.61 26.12
CA ASP A 422 -15.56 -7.91 26.32
C ASP A 422 -15.85 -8.81 25.12
N PHE A 423 -14.83 -9.00 24.28
CA PHE A 423 -14.88 -9.91 23.14
C PHE A 423 -14.24 -11.26 23.43
N SER A 424 -13.87 -11.54 24.68
CA SER A 424 -13.25 -12.82 25.02
C SER A 424 -14.16 -13.96 24.58
N ASN A 425 -13.57 -14.92 23.86
CA ASN A 425 -14.22 -16.21 23.57
C ASN A 425 -14.25 -17.02 24.86
N SER A 426 -15.05 -16.57 25.82
CA SER A 426 -15.36 -17.35 27.00
C SER A 426 -16.20 -18.51 26.50
N ASN A 427 -15.61 -19.71 26.47
CA ASN A 427 -16.42 -20.93 26.53
C ASN A 427 -17.37 -20.72 27.71
N PRO A 428 -18.71 -20.75 27.52
CA PRO A 428 -19.65 -20.51 28.61
C PRO A 428 -19.46 -21.49 29.79
N GLN A 429 -18.76 -22.59 29.56
CA GLN A 429 -18.41 -23.62 30.55
C GLN A 429 -16.99 -23.48 31.12
N ALA A 430 -16.19 -22.49 30.70
CA ALA A 430 -14.84 -22.28 31.21
C ALA A 430 -14.88 -21.96 32.70
N LYS A 431 -14.19 -22.78 33.50
CA LYS A 431 -14.08 -22.57 34.95
C LYS A 431 -13.23 -21.33 35.22
N LEU A 432 -13.71 -20.49 36.14
CA LEU A 432 -12.92 -19.38 36.69
C LEU A 432 -11.63 -19.93 37.29
N PHE A 433 -10.55 -19.19 37.09
CA PHE A 433 -9.26 -19.55 37.63
C PHE A 433 -9.27 -19.41 39.15
N VAL A 434 -8.86 -20.46 39.86
CA VAL A 434 -8.65 -20.40 41.31
C VAL A 434 -7.15 -20.37 41.57
N LEU A 435 -6.66 -19.29 42.19
CA LEU A 435 -5.25 -19.14 42.53
C LEU A 435 -4.87 -20.18 43.59
N THR A 436 -3.81 -20.95 43.33
CA THR A 436 -3.20 -21.86 44.29
C THR A 436 -1.90 -21.26 44.83
N GLU A 437 -1.51 -21.60 46.05
CA GLU A 437 -0.24 -21.14 46.63
C GLU A 437 0.96 -21.54 45.77
N GLN A 438 0.95 -22.75 45.20
CA GLN A 438 2.03 -23.21 44.33
C GLN A 438 2.15 -22.36 43.06
N TYR A 439 1.02 -22.02 42.43
CA TYR A 439 1.01 -21.13 41.27
C TYR A 439 1.60 -19.77 41.65
N TRP A 440 1.19 -19.21 42.78
CA TRP A 440 1.66 -17.91 43.25
C TRP A 440 3.16 -17.90 43.59
N LYS A 441 3.65 -18.92 44.31
CA LYS A 441 5.08 -19.08 44.60
C LYS A 441 5.93 -19.13 43.33
N ASN A 442 5.47 -19.89 42.33
CA ASN A 442 6.13 -19.95 41.02
C ASN A 442 6.14 -18.59 40.31
N LYS A 443 5.04 -17.83 40.38
CA LYS A 443 4.97 -16.48 39.80
C LYS A 443 5.92 -15.50 40.48
N CYS A 444 5.95 -15.46 41.82
CA CYS A 444 6.87 -14.61 42.58
C CYS A 444 8.34 -14.89 42.20
N TYR A 445 8.70 -16.17 42.08
CA TYR A 445 10.04 -16.56 41.62
C TYR A 445 10.35 -16.02 40.23
N ILE A 446 9.42 -16.18 39.27
CA ILE A 446 9.58 -15.67 37.91
C ILE A 446 9.72 -14.14 37.89
N TYR A 447 8.90 -13.40 38.63
CA TYR A 447 9.00 -11.94 38.70
C TYR A 447 10.34 -11.48 39.26
N LYS A 448 10.82 -12.12 40.34
CA LYS A 448 12.15 -11.84 40.90
C LYS A 448 13.27 -12.06 39.88
N GLN A 449 13.19 -13.15 39.10
CA GLN A 449 14.17 -13.43 38.05
C GLN A 449 14.11 -12.41 36.90
N GLN A 450 12.92 -11.94 36.52
CA GLN A 450 12.76 -10.92 35.50
C GLN A 450 13.31 -9.56 35.94
N ASP A 451 13.09 -9.18 37.20
CA ASP A 451 13.59 -7.92 37.74
C ASP A 451 15.10 -7.97 37.96
N TYR A 452 15.63 -9.08 38.48
CA TYR A 452 17.07 -9.31 38.58
C TYR A 452 17.79 -9.20 37.22
N LYS A 453 17.24 -9.85 36.17
CA LYS A 453 17.83 -9.81 34.82
C LYS A 453 17.84 -8.43 34.18
N ALA A 454 16.98 -7.54 34.64
CA ALA A 454 16.88 -6.17 34.12
C ALA A 454 17.49 -5.14 35.08
N ASP A 455 18.28 -5.58 36.06
CA ASP A 455 18.95 -4.74 37.05
C ASP A 455 17.99 -3.86 37.88
N ARG A 456 16.79 -4.40 38.18
CA ARG A 456 15.79 -3.75 39.05
C ARG A 456 15.90 -4.25 40.49
N GLU A 457 15.54 -3.39 41.45
CA GLU A 457 15.53 -3.72 42.89
C GLU A 457 14.56 -4.87 43.20
N THR A 458 15.06 -6.04 43.63
CA THR A 458 14.20 -7.22 43.83
C THR A 458 13.63 -7.38 45.23
N ASP A 459 14.12 -6.62 46.21
CA ASP A 459 13.75 -6.79 47.62
C ASP A 459 12.32 -6.29 47.92
N LYS A 460 11.80 -5.42 47.05
CA LYS A 460 10.44 -4.88 47.13
C LYS A 460 9.43 -5.65 46.29
N ASN A 461 9.84 -6.75 45.65
CA ASN A 461 8.93 -7.56 44.86
C ASN A 461 7.82 -8.17 45.73
N VAL A 462 6.68 -8.43 45.10
CA VAL A 462 5.64 -9.29 45.67
C VAL A 462 6.22 -10.65 46.08
N THR A 463 5.75 -11.18 47.21
CA THR A 463 6.27 -12.41 47.79
C THR A 463 5.17 -13.46 47.97
N ALA A 464 5.56 -14.67 48.39
CA ALA A 464 4.61 -15.74 48.71
C ALA A 464 3.59 -15.34 49.80
N ASP A 465 3.96 -14.42 50.70
CA ASP A 465 3.11 -13.94 51.79
C ASP A 465 1.94 -13.08 51.30
N ASP A 466 2.05 -12.53 50.07
CA ASP A 466 1.00 -11.73 49.44
C ASP A 466 -0.14 -12.57 48.85
N TYR A 467 -0.13 -13.89 49.04
CA TYR A 467 -1.08 -14.83 48.46
C TYR A 467 -2.55 -14.44 48.67
N ASN A 468 -2.95 -14.11 49.89
CA ASN A 468 -4.35 -13.77 50.21
C ASN A 468 -4.80 -12.48 49.51
N TYR A 469 -3.92 -11.48 49.45
CA TYR A 469 -4.16 -10.24 48.72
C TYR A 469 -4.33 -10.52 47.23
N GLN A 470 -3.40 -11.29 46.65
CA GLN A 470 -3.40 -11.57 45.22
C GLN A 470 -4.57 -12.46 44.78
N LYS A 471 -4.95 -13.43 45.61
CA LYS A 471 -6.12 -14.28 45.37
C LYS A 471 -7.38 -13.43 45.25
N LYS A 472 -7.62 -12.55 46.23
CA LYS A 472 -8.76 -11.63 46.21
C LYS A 472 -8.68 -10.69 45.01
N LEU A 473 -7.50 -10.17 44.68
CA LEU A 473 -7.30 -9.30 43.53
C LEU A 473 -7.68 -9.99 42.22
N PHE A 474 -7.22 -11.22 41.97
CA PHE A 474 -7.58 -11.97 40.76
C PHE A 474 -9.04 -12.43 40.73
N GLU A 475 -9.68 -12.67 41.87
CA GLU A 475 -11.11 -13.05 41.94
C GLU A 475 -12.05 -11.90 41.55
N ILE A 476 -11.72 -10.66 41.94
CA ILE A 476 -12.59 -9.49 41.70
C ILE A 476 -12.21 -8.69 40.45
N SER A 477 -10.99 -8.87 39.92
CA SER A 477 -10.48 -8.06 38.82
C SER A 477 -10.67 -8.72 37.46
N LEU A 478 -10.64 -7.88 36.44
CA LEU A 478 -10.50 -8.27 35.05
C LEU A 478 -9.06 -8.02 34.61
N CYS A 479 -8.66 -8.63 33.48
CA CYS A 479 -7.41 -8.26 32.85
C CYS A 479 -7.40 -6.78 32.48
N SER A 480 -6.36 -6.05 32.90
CA SER A 480 -6.17 -4.62 32.57
C SER A 480 -6.06 -4.35 31.07
N ILE A 481 -5.63 -5.34 30.28
CA ILE A 481 -5.38 -5.19 28.83
C ILE A 481 -6.60 -5.62 28.01
N CYS A 482 -7.12 -6.84 28.21
CA CYS A 482 -8.22 -7.36 27.38
C CYS A 482 -9.60 -7.32 28.04
N SER A 483 -9.68 -6.88 29.30
CA SER A 483 -10.93 -6.83 30.10
C SER A 483 -11.59 -8.20 30.35
N ALA A 484 -10.93 -9.31 30.02
CA ALA A 484 -11.47 -10.65 30.25
C ALA A 484 -11.31 -11.10 31.70
N LYS A 485 -12.23 -11.97 32.15
CA LYS A 485 -12.08 -12.73 33.40
C LYS A 485 -10.96 -13.77 33.29
N PHE A 486 -10.34 -14.09 34.42
CA PHE A 486 -9.30 -15.11 34.49
C PHE A 486 -9.89 -16.53 34.51
N THR A 487 -9.42 -17.38 33.61
CA THR A 487 -9.80 -18.79 33.50
C THR A 487 -8.54 -19.65 33.41
N TYR A 488 -8.69 -20.98 33.45
CA TYR A 488 -7.54 -21.86 33.25
C TYR A 488 -6.92 -21.77 31.85
N ASP A 489 -7.72 -21.43 30.84
CA ASP A 489 -7.25 -21.16 29.47
C ASP A 489 -6.59 -19.78 29.35
N ASN A 490 -6.89 -18.88 30.28
CA ASN A 490 -6.43 -17.49 30.28
C ASN A 490 -5.94 -17.08 31.68
N PRO A 491 -4.85 -17.70 32.18
CA PRO A 491 -4.46 -17.58 33.58
C PRO A 491 -3.91 -16.18 33.88
N PRO A 492 -4.03 -15.71 35.14
CA PRO A 492 -3.61 -14.39 35.54
C PRO A 492 -2.09 -14.27 35.73
N SER A 493 -1.61 -13.03 35.63
CA SER A 493 -0.26 -12.57 35.92
C SER A 493 -0.35 -11.13 36.44
N LEU A 494 0.73 -10.62 37.00
CA LEU A 494 0.95 -9.20 37.22
C LEU A 494 1.70 -8.62 36.01
N ASP A 495 1.21 -7.48 35.52
CA ASP A 495 1.85 -6.66 34.49
C ASP A 495 2.27 -5.33 35.11
N ARG A 496 3.47 -4.84 34.77
CA ARG A 496 4.00 -3.61 35.36
C ARG A 496 3.42 -2.39 34.68
N GLN A 497 3.11 -1.38 35.46
CA GLN A 497 2.71 -0.06 34.98
C GLN A 497 3.94 0.75 34.54
N ASN A 498 5.03 0.68 35.30
CA ASN A 498 6.32 1.24 34.94
C ASN A 498 7.35 0.11 34.85
N ASN A 499 7.92 -0.07 33.66
CA ASN A 499 8.93 -1.10 33.38
C ASN A 499 10.28 -0.82 34.04
N GLU A 500 10.57 0.40 34.50
CA GLU A 500 11.76 0.72 35.28
C GLU A 500 11.64 0.32 36.76
N LEU A 501 10.41 0.05 37.23
CA LEU A 501 10.14 -0.30 38.62
C LEU A 501 9.90 -1.82 38.79
N PRO A 502 10.23 -2.37 39.97
CA PRO A 502 10.03 -3.80 40.24
C PRO A 502 8.55 -4.20 40.33
N HIS A 503 8.28 -5.51 40.36
CA HIS A 503 6.93 -6.04 40.55
C HIS A 503 6.43 -5.83 41.99
N THR A 504 5.96 -4.64 42.31
CA THR A 504 5.33 -4.28 43.59
C THR A 504 3.80 -4.26 43.48
N LYS A 505 3.08 -4.26 44.61
CA LYS A 505 1.61 -4.14 44.62
C LYS A 505 1.11 -2.85 43.97
N ASP A 506 1.84 -1.76 44.11
CA ASP A 506 1.47 -0.43 43.59
C ASP A 506 1.87 -0.25 42.12
N ASN A 507 2.88 -0.99 41.65
CA ASN A 507 3.38 -0.91 40.27
C ASN A 507 2.75 -1.98 39.35
N CYS A 508 1.89 -2.86 39.85
CA CYS A 508 1.36 -3.97 39.04
C CYS A 508 -0.16 -3.98 38.91
N LEU A 509 -0.63 -4.29 37.72
CA LEU A 509 -2.04 -4.55 37.42
C LEU A 509 -2.26 -6.03 37.05
N PRO A 510 -3.42 -6.61 37.38
CA PRO A 510 -3.74 -7.98 36.98
C PRO A 510 -3.96 -8.05 35.46
N ALA A 511 -3.22 -8.92 34.79
CA ALA A 511 -3.31 -9.14 33.36
C ALA A 511 -3.26 -10.63 33.02
N CYS A 512 -3.79 -11.03 31.87
CA CYS A 512 -3.65 -12.39 31.39
C CYS A 512 -2.20 -12.66 30.98
N VAL A 513 -1.70 -13.88 31.20
CA VAL A 513 -0.35 -14.27 30.77
C VAL A 513 -0.14 -13.99 29.27
N SER A 514 -1.13 -14.37 28.44
CA SER A 514 -1.09 -14.14 26.99
C SER A 514 -1.05 -12.65 26.63
N CYS A 515 -1.83 -11.82 27.32
CA CYS A 515 -1.89 -10.38 27.08
C CYS A 515 -0.61 -9.68 27.53
N ASN A 516 -0.05 -10.05 28.68
CA ASN A 516 1.22 -9.52 29.17
C ASN A 516 2.37 -9.85 28.19
N ILE A 517 2.42 -11.09 27.67
CA ILE A 517 3.39 -11.47 26.62
C ILE A 517 3.20 -10.64 25.33
N ALA A 518 1.96 -10.44 24.90
CA ALA A 518 1.66 -9.69 23.67
C ALA A 518 1.92 -8.17 23.80
N HIS A 519 1.68 -7.62 24.99
CA HIS A 519 1.97 -6.24 25.37
C HIS A 519 3.49 -5.99 25.39
N ALA A 520 4.25 -6.85 26.07
CA ALA A 520 5.69 -6.69 26.26
C ALA A 520 6.03 -5.28 26.77
N ASN A 521 6.75 -4.47 26.00
CA ASN A 521 7.09 -3.07 26.32
C ASN A 521 6.36 -2.06 25.42
N ARG A 522 5.29 -2.47 24.73
CA ARG A 522 4.52 -1.59 23.84
C ARG A 522 3.57 -0.71 24.65
N ASP A 523 2.95 0.27 23.99
CA ASP A 523 1.89 1.06 24.62
C ASP A 523 0.71 0.15 25.04
N PRO A 524 0.21 0.25 26.30
CA PRO A 524 -0.81 -0.64 26.83
C PRO A 524 -2.16 -0.48 26.13
N LYS A 525 -2.52 0.73 25.68
CA LYS A 525 -3.77 0.97 24.96
C LYS A 525 -3.68 0.45 23.52
N ILE A 526 -2.55 0.64 22.85
CA ILE A 526 -2.32 0.07 21.51
C ILE A 526 -2.32 -1.46 21.59
N ALA A 527 -1.64 -2.06 22.56
CA ALA A 527 -1.66 -3.51 22.76
C ALA A 527 -3.09 -4.03 23.05
N SER A 528 -3.84 -3.33 23.89
CA SER A 528 -5.25 -3.61 24.17
C SER A 528 -6.09 -3.60 22.89
N LEU A 529 -5.96 -2.55 22.06
CA LEU A 529 -6.65 -2.44 20.77
C LEU A 529 -6.37 -3.66 19.88
N HIS A 530 -5.11 -4.09 19.74
CA HIS A 530 -4.76 -5.24 18.89
C HIS A 530 -5.43 -6.53 19.37
N ILE A 531 -5.38 -6.76 20.68
CA ILE A 531 -5.94 -7.96 21.30
C ILE A 531 -7.46 -7.97 21.14
N LYS A 532 -8.13 -6.85 21.40
CA LYS A 532 -9.58 -6.74 21.32
C LYS A 532 -10.10 -6.81 19.89
N MET A 533 -9.45 -6.14 18.94
CA MET A 533 -9.81 -6.28 17.51
C MET A 533 -9.65 -7.73 17.05
N ARG A 534 -8.62 -8.43 17.52
CA ARG A 534 -8.44 -9.86 17.23
C ARG A 534 -9.56 -10.71 17.81
N GLN A 535 -9.96 -10.46 19.05
CA GLN A 535 -11.07 -11.16 19.68
C GLN A 535 -12.39 -10.89 18.94
N TYR A 536 -12.68 -9.63 18.60
CA TYR A 536 -13.83 -9.23 17.79
C TYR A 536 -13.85 -9.95 16.44
N ALA A 537 -12.75 -9.93 15.70
CA ALA A 537 -12.63 -10.62 14.41
C ALA A 537 -12.88 -12.13 14.52
N ILE A 538 -12.40 -12.78 15.59
CA ILE A 538 -12.64 -14.21 15.82
C ILE A 538 -14.12 -14.47 16.16
N LYS A 539 -14.72 -13.66 17.05
CA LYS A 539 -16.12 -13.76 17.48
C LYS A 539 -17.08 -13.66 16.28
N HIS A 540 -16.82 -12.71 15.38
CA HIS A 540 -17.67 -12.43 14.21
C HIS A 540 -17.21 -13.15 12.92
N ASN A 541 -16.15 -13.96 12.98
CA ASN A 541 -15.55 -14.66 11.84
C ASN A 541 -15.10 -13.74 10.70
N LEU A 542 -14.63 -12.54 11.03
CA LEU A 542 -14.10 -11.57 10.08
C LEU A 542 -12.81 -12.07 9.41
N PRO A 543 -12.47 -11.55 8.22
CA PRO A 543 -11.22 -11.89 7.54
C PRO A 543 -9.97 -11.69 8.41
N MET A 544 -9.07 -12.68 8.35
CA MET A 544 -7.79 -12.68 9.06
C MET A 544 -6.68 -13.22 8.15
N THR A 545 -5.42 -12.86 8.44
CA THR A 545 -4.25 -13.39 7.74
C THR A 545 -4.14 -14.91 7.91
N ILE A 546 -3.56 -15.57 6.90
CA ILE A 546 -3.32 -17.00 6.92
C ILE A 546 -2.04 -17.27 7.72
N SER A 547 -2.14 -18.09 8.76
CA SER A 547 -0.99 -18.56 9.56
C SER A 547 -0.62 -20.02 9.29
N ASP A 548 -1.44 -20.75 8.51
CA ASP A 548 -1.22 -22.17 8.19
C ASP A 548 -0.71 -22.31 6.76
N GLN A 549 0.53 -22.77 6.62
CA GLN A 549 1.18 -22.95 5.33
C GLN A 549 0.42 -23.92 4.40
N ARG A 550 -0.29 -24.91 4.95
CA ARG A 550 -1.09 -25.87 4.15
C ARG A 550 -2.28 -25.17 3.51
N ILE A 551 -2.93 -24.29 4.26
CA ILE A 551 -4.05 -23.47 3.78
C ILE A 551 -3.55 -22.48 2.73
N TYR A 552 -2.41 -21.83 2.99
CA TYR A 552 -1.79 -20.94 2.01
C TYR A 552 -1.47 -21.68 0.71
N LYS A 553 -0.80 -22.84 0.78
CA LYS A 553 -0.47 -23.65 -0.41
C LYS A 553 -1.72 -24.09 -1.16
N LEU A 554 -2.74 -24.57 -0.44
CA LEU A 554 -4.02 -24.91 -1.05
C LEU A 554 -4.58 -23.71 -1.82
N LEU A 555 -4.73 -22.56 -1.17
CA LEU A 555 -5.27 -21.36 -1.82
C LEU A 555 -4.39 -20.86 -2.98
N ARG A 556 -3.06 -20.90 -2.84
CA ARG A 556 -2.11 -20.48 -3.88
C ARG A 556 -2.19 -21.36 -5.12
N GLU A 557 -2.30 -22.68 -4.95
CA GLU A 557 -2.55 -23.62 -6.04
C GLU A 557 -3.92 -23.37 -6.72
N CYS A 558 -4.88 -22.76 -5.99
CA CYS A 558 -6.20 -22.41 -6.51
C CYS A 558 -6.25 -21.08 -7.27
N ILE A 559 -5.19 -20.26 -7.24
CA ILE A 559 -5.15 -18.99 -7.97
C ILE A 559 -4.77 -19.29 -9.42
N THR A 560 -5.77 -19.39 -10.29
CA THR A 560 -5.58 -19.45 -11.75
C THR A 560 -5.62 -18.03 -12.31
N GLY A 561 -4.45 -17.41 -12.47
CA GLY A 561 -4.27 -16.06 -13.00
C GLY A 561 -2.90 -15.48 -12.63
N GLY A 562 -2.23 -14.83 -13.58
CA GLY A 562 -0.98 -14.08 -13.30
C GLY A 562 -1.25 -12.84 -12.44
N LEU A 563 -0.21 -12.01 -12.21
CA LEU A 563 -0.32 -10.67 -11.62
C LEU A 563 -1.61 -10.01 -12.10
N ALA A 564 -2.54 -9.75 -11.17
CA ALA A 564 -3.84 -9.17 -11.48
C ALA A 564 -3.62 -7.73 -11.96
N ALA A 565 -3.35 -7.57 -13.25
CA ALA A 565 -3.79 -6.38 -13.95
C ALA A 565 -5.31 -6.46 -13.92
N ILE A 566 -5.92 -5.77 -12.94
CA ILE A 566 -7.37 -5.63 -12.84
C ILE A 566 -7.79 -4.75 -14.02
N PHE A 567 -7.84 -5.34 -15.21
CA PHE A 567 -8.62 -4.78 -16.30
C PHE A 567 -10.08 -4.82 -15.85
N HIS A 568 -10.83 -3.76 -16.14
CA HIS A 568 -12.26 -3.61 -15.87
C HIS A 568 -13.10 -4.66 -16.64
N ARG A 569 -12.91 -5.95 -16.36
CA ARG A 569 -13.70 -7.03 -16.96
C ARG A 569 -14.90 -7.30 -16.06
N GLU A 570 -16.06 -6.90 -16.55
CA GLU A 570 -17.34 -7.37 -16.06
C GLU A 570 -17.48 -8.85 -16.44
N ASN A 571 -17.34 -9.74 -15.46
CA ASN A 571 -17.55 -11.18 -15.64
C ASN A 571 -18.97 -11.53 -15.17
N ILE A 572 -19.82 -11.99 -16.09
CA ILE A 572 -21.22 -12.32 -15.85
C ILE A 572 -21.45 -13.80 -16.16
N ALA A 573 -22.01 -14.52 -15.18
CA ALA A 573 -22.37 -15.91 -15.34
C ALA A 573 -23.35 -16.12 -16.50
N GLY A 574 -23.07 -17.09 -17.39
CA GLY A 574 -23.87 -17.40 -18.57
C GLY A 574 -23.79 -16.37 -19.70
N LYS A 575 -22.91 -15.36 -19.60
CA LYS A 575 -22.73 -14.33 -20.65
C LYS A 575 -21.27 -14.09 -21.01
N THR A 576 -20.36 -14.13 -20.03
CA THR A 576 -18.94 -13.92 -20.32
C THR A 576 -18.33 -15.22 -20.82
N HIS A 577 -17.77 -15.17 -22.02
CA HIS A 577 -17.07 -16.30 -22.64
C HIS A 577 -15.63 -16.40 -22.14
N THR A 578 -15.08 -17.62 -22.14
CA THR A 578 -13.68 -17.84 -21.75
C THR A 578 -12.77 -17.39 -22.89
N ASN A 579 -11.86 -16.47 -22.60
CA ASN A 579 -10.95 -15.95 -23.60
C ASN A 579 -9.73 -16.87 -23.78
N GLU A 580 -9.43 -17.22 -25.02
CA GLU A 580 -8.28 -18.02 -25.42
C GLU A 580 -7.31 -17.17 -26.25
N LEU A 581 -6.02 -17.29 -25.94
CA LEU A 581 -4.95 -16.64 -26.68
C LEU A 581 -4.35 -17.64 -27.67
N SER A 582 -4.45 -17.36 -28.97
CA SER A 582 -3.79 -18.12 -30.02
C SER A 582 -2.73 -17.25 -30.68
N TYR A 583 -1.51 -17.75 -30.81
CA TYR A 583 -0.46 -17.06 -31.57
C TYR A 583 -0.61 -17.37 -33.06
N ASP A 584 -0.81 -16.33 -33.86
CA ASP A 584 -0.83 -16.41 -35.32
C ASP A 584 0.59 -16.17 -35.84
N GLU A 585 1.24 -17.25 -36.28
CA GLU A 585 2.61 -17.23 -36.83
C GLU A 585 2.73 -16.41 -38.12
N GLN A 586 1.65 -16.31 -38.92
CA GLN A 586 1.67 -15.56 -40.18
C GLN A 586 1.56 -14.05 -39.94
N LEU A 587 0.77 -13.65 -38.95
CA LEU A 587 0.60 -12.26 -38.55
C LEU A 587 1.62 -11.80 -37.49
N ASN A 588 2.38 -12.72 -36.90
CA ASN A 588 3.27 -12.49 -35.76
C ASN A 588 2.54 -11.75 -34.61
N LYS A 589 1.31 -12.20 -34.32
CA LYS A 589 0.41 -11.56 -33.33
C LYS A 589 -0.24 -12.61 -32.44
N VAL A 590 -0.46 -12.25 -31.18
CA VAL A 590 -1.33 -13.01 -30.28
C VAL A 590 -2.77 -12.53 -30.52
N ILE A 591 -3.63 -13.43 -30.97
CA ILE A 591 -5.06 -13.20 -31.17
C ILE A 591 -5.77 -13.66 -29.89
N SER A 592 -6.52 -12.74 -29.28
CA SER A 592 -7.40 -13.00 -28.15
C SER A 592 -8.81 -13.19 -28.67
N GLN A 593 -9.35 -14.39 -28.52
CA GLN A 593 -10.69 -14.74 -28.99
C GLN A 593 -11.48 -15.44 -27.90
N ASP A 594 -12.76 -15.13 -27.83
CA ASP A 594 -13.67 -15.79 -26.90
C ASP A 594 -14.04 -17.17 -27.45
N ASN A 595 -13.93 -18.20 -26.62
CA ASN A 595 -14.35 -19.55 -27.00
C ASN A 595 -15.83 -19.80 -26.69
N GLU A 596 -16.34 -20.95 -27.12
CA GLU A 596 -17.76 -21.31 -26.93
C GLU A 596 -18.14 -21.56 -25.47
N ASN A 597 -17.17 -21.69 -24.55
CA ASN A 597 -17.45 -21.96 -23.15
C ASN A 597 -17.80 -20.66 -22.43
N ASP A 598 -19.04 -20.56 -21.97
CA ASP A 598 -19.51 -19.52 -21.09
C ASP A 598 -19.10 -19.79 -19.64
N ALA A 599 -18.68 -18.73 -18.94
CA ALA A 599 -18.46 -18.79 -17.50
C ALA A 599 -19.81 -19.05 -16.82
N THR A 600 -20.06 -20.28 -16.34
CA THR A 600 -21.38 -20.63 -15.76
C THR A 600 -21.60 -20.09 -14.35
N HIS A 601 -20.52 -19.78 -13.62
CA HIS A 601 -20.54 -19.30 -12.24
C HIS A 601 -19.39 -18.31 -12.02
N VAL A 602 -19.66 -17.15 -11.42
CA VAL A 602 -18.65 -16.14 -11.08
C VAL A 602 -18.62 -15.99 -9.56
N PHE A 603 -17.55 -16.50 -8.94
CA PHE A 603 -17.27 -16.34 -7.51
C PHE A 603 -15.99 -15.53 -7.33
N VAL A 604 -16.10 -14.40 -6.66
CA VAL A 604 -14.99 -13.48 -6.43
C VAL A 604 -14.62 -13.51 -4.94
N LEU A 605 -13.52 -14.19 -4.62
CA LEU A 605 -12.82 -14.05 -3.34
C LEU A 605 -11.74 -12.96 -3.48
N ASP A 606 -12.15 -11.79 -3.97
CA ASP A 606 -11.22 -10.67 -4.12
C ASP A 606 -11.27 -9.80 -2.87
N GLY A 607 -10.13 -9.73 -2.18
CA GLY A 607 -9.89 -8.71 -1.17
C GLY A 607 -9.96 -7.33 -1.80
N ASN A 608 -9.33 -7.14 -2.96
CA ASN A 608 -8.95 -5.86 -3.57
C ASN A 608 -9.98 -5.26 -4.55
N SER A 609 -11.24 -5.68 -4.47
CA SER A 609 -12.28 -5.27 -5.42
C SER A 609 -12.47 -3.75 -5.43
N LEU A 610 -12.14 -3.09 -6.55
CA LEU A 610 -12.10 -1.64 -6.79
C LEU A 610 -13.43 -0.87 -6.64
N TYR A 611 -14.58 -1.55 -6.50
CA TYR A 611 -15.88 -0.88 -6.60
C TYR A 611 -16.42 -0.48 -5.21
N PRO A 612 -16.84 0.79 -5.02
CA PRO A 612 -17.52 1.26 -3.80
C PRO A 612 -18.85 0.55 -3.51
N SER A 613 -19.50 -0.04 -4.52
CA SER A 613 -20.77 -0.78 -4.39
C SER A 613 -20.63 -2.17 -3.74
N LEU A 614 -19.51 -2.44 -3.07
CA LEU A 614 -19.10 -3.79 -2.63
C LEU A 614 -18.89 -3.90 -1.12
N TYR A 615 -19.45 -2.97 -0.34
CA TYR A 615 -19.66 -3.17 1.09
C TYR A 615 -20.42 -4.48 1.29
N SER A 616 -19.86 -5.40 2.08
CA SER A 616 -20.45 -6.73 2.21
C SER A 616 -21.88 -6.58 2.69
N SER A 617 -22.82 -7.10 1.92
CA SER A 617 -24.29 -7.05 2.07
C SER A 617 -25.08 -5.88 1.46
N VAL A 618 -24.46 -4.84 0.88
CA VAL A 618 -25.24 -3.82 0.15
C VAL A 618 -25.82 -4.43 -1.13
N LYS A 619 -27.11 -4.21 -1.34
CA LYS A 619 -27.83 -4.72 -2.50
C LYS A 619 -27.36 -4.00 -3.77
N ASN A 620 -26.71 -4.71 -4.68
CA ASN A 620 -26.32 -4.25 -6.01
C ASN A 620 -27.18 -4.95 -7.07
N GLU A 621 -28.07 -4.17 -7.70
CA GLU A 621 -29.01 -4.65 -8.71
C GLU A 621 -28.31 -5.35 -9.89
N LYS A 622 -27.03 -5.02 -10.16
CA LYS A 622 -26.21 -5.63 -11.21
C LYS A 622 -25.71 -7.05 -10.88
N ILE A 623 -25.92 -7.54 -9.65
CA ILE A 623 -25.45 -8.87 -9.19
C ILE A 623 -26.64 -9.82 -8.90
N PRO A 624 -27.45 -10.21 -9.89
CA PRO A 624 -28.71 -10.93 -9.65
C PRO A 624 -28.55 -12.33 -9.01
N TYR A 625 -27.35 -12.91 -9.09
CA TYR A 625 -27.10 -14.32 -8.75
C TYR A 625 -26.73 -14.56 -7.26
N THR A 626 -26.60 -13.51 -6.46
CA THR A 626 -26.33 -13.60 -5.01
C THR A 626 -27.40 -12.90 -4.17
N ASP A 627 -28.65 -12.88 -4.64
CA ASP A 627 -29.71 -12.01 -4.09
C ASP A 627 -29.24 -10.54 -4.06
N HIS A 628 -28.51 -10.13 -5.11
CA HIS A 628 -27.93 -8.80 -5.23
C HIS A 628 -26.89 -8.47 -4.15
N ARG A 629 -26.32 -9.44 -3.40
CA ARG A 629 -25.36 -9.17 -2.32
C ARG A 629 -23.94 -9.65 -2.63
N MET A 630 -22.93 -8.92 -2.18
CA MET A 630 -21.56 -9.44 -2.17
C MET A 630 -21.18 -10.10 -0.84
N TYR A 631 -20.56 -11.27 -0.93
CA TYR A 631 -20.02 -12.02 0.21
C TYR A 631 -18.52 -11.74 0.35
N MET A 632 -18.06 -11.47 1.58
CA MET A 632 -16.64 -11.31 1.91
C MET A 632 -16.11 -12.59 2.55
N ALA A 633 -14.86 -12.95 2.25
CA ALA A 633 -14.19 -14.07 2.90
C ALA A 633 -14.04 -13.82 4.41
N GLY A 634 -14.44 -14.79 5.22
CA GLY A 634 -14.18 -14.79 6.67
C GLY A 634 -12.83 -15.41 7.03
N ARG A 635 -12.56 -15.58 8.33
CA ARG A 635 -11.36 -16.30 8.80
C ARG A 635 -11.40 -17.78 8.42
N SER A 636 -10.22 -18.37 8.24
CA SER A 636 -10.09 -19.84 8.22
C SER A 636 -10.46 -20.42 9.59
N ARG A 637 -11.31 -21.47 9.58
CA ARG A 637 -11.73 -22.17 10.81
C ARG A 637 -10.98 -23.48 11.03
N PHE A 638 -10.81 -24.28 9.99
CA PHE A 638 -10.13 -25.58 10.08
C PHE A 638 -9.59 -26.02 8.72
N TYR A 639 -8.55 -26.86 8.73
CA TYR A 639 -8.04 -27.60 7.58
C TYR A 639 -8.15 -29.10 7.89
N SER A 640 -8.62 -29.89 6.93
CA SER A 640 -8.68 -31.35 7.08
C SER A 640 -8.55 -32.04 5.74
N GLU A 641 -7.75 -33.11 5.71
CA GLU A 641 -7.66 -34.05 4.60
C GLU A 641 -8.55 -35.29 4.82
N LYS A 642 -9.10 -35.46 6.02
CA LYS A 642 -9.90 -36.63 6.40
C LYS A 642 -11.30 -36.54 5.77
N PRO A 643 -11.69 -37.49 4.89
CA PRO A 643 -12.96 -37.42 4.16
C PRO A 643 -14.21 -37.33 5.04
N TYR A 644 -14.22 -37.99 6.20
CA TYR A 644 -15.36 -37.95 7.12
C TYR A 644 -15.53 -36.59 7.80
N VAL A 645 -14.44 -35.88 8.10
CA VAL A 645 -14.48 -34.51 8.67
C VAL A 645 -15.03 -33.56 7.61
N ILE A 646 -14.53 -33.67 6.38
CA ILE A 646 -15.00 -32.88 5.23
C ILE A 646 -16.50 -33.13 5.01
N LYS A 647 -16.93 -34.40 5.00
CA LYS A 647 -18.34 -34.78 4.84
C LYS A 647 -19.21 -34.19 5.96
N ASN A 648 -18.80 -34.29 7.21
CA ASN A 648 -19.54 -33.70 8.33
C ASN A 648 -19.70 -32.19 8.14
N CYS A 649 -18.63 -31.48 7.78
CA CYS A 649 -18.70 -30.03 7.54
C CYS A 649 -19.64 -29.66 6.39
N ILE A 650 -19.64 -30.44 5.29
CA ILE A 650 -20.59 -30.31 4.19
C ILE A 650 -22.03 -30.54 4.68
N ASP A 651 -22.24 -31.58 5.49
CA ASP A 651 -23.56 -31.97 5.98
C ASP A 651 -24.13 -30.95 6.99
N TYR A 652 -23.29 -30.27 7.76
CA TYR A 652 -23.71 -29.20 8.68
C TYR A 652 -24.11 -27.88 7.98
N ARG A 653 -23.70 -27.64 6.71
CA ARG A 653 -24.15 -26.54 5.83
C ARG A 653 -24.01 -25.11 6.39
N LYS A 654 -23.08 -24.85 7.31
CA LYS A 654 -22.93 -23.53 7.95
C LYS A 654 -21.82 -22.66 7.37
N ASP A 655 -20.85 -23.25 6.66
CA ASP A 655 -19.61 -22.58 6.30
C ASP A 655 -19.25 -22.76 4.81
N ILE A 656 -18.55 -21.78 4.23
CA ILE A 656 -17.91 -21.87 2.91
C ILE A 656 -16.65 -22.74 3.04
N PHE A 657 -16.41 -23.64 2.09
CA PHE A 657 -15.22 -24.49 2.07
C PHE A 657 -14.53 -24.51 0.69
N VAL A 658 -13.22 -24.69 0.71
CA VAL A 658 -12.35 -24.79 -0.48
C VAL A 658 -11.80 -26.20 -0.54
N ALA A 659 -11.92 -26.88 -1.69
CA ALA A 659 -11.44 -28.24 -1.86
C ALA A 659 -10.73 -28.44 -3.20
N LYS A 660 -9.61 -29.17 -3.16
CA LYS A 660 -8.93 -29.69 -4.34
C LYS A 660 -9.55 -31.02 -4.73
N ILE A 661 -10.13 -31.11 -5.92
CA ILE A 661 -10.77 -32.34 -6.42
C ILE A 661 -9.77 -33.05 -7.35
N LYS A 662 -9.31 -34.24 -6.95
CA LYS A 662 -8.50 -35.11 -7.84
C LYS A 662 -9.43 -36.05 -8.60
N GLY A 663 -9.40 -36.03 -9.93
CA GLY A 663 -9.98 -37.08 -10.78
C GLY A 663 -11.13 -36.71 -11.72
N PHE A 664 -11.49 -35.44 -11.90
CA PHE A 664 -12.43 -35.01 -12.94
C PHE A 664 -11.65 -34.68 -14.23
N SER A 665 -11.60 -35.64 -15.17
CA SER A 665 -10.87 -35.61 -16.45
C SER A 665 -9.33 -35.62 -16.34
N GLN A 666 -8.69 -36.56 -17.04
CA GLN A 666 -7.22 -36.67 -17.19
C GLN A 666 -6.56 -35.43 -17.84
N LYS A 667 -7.35 -34.43 -18.26
CA LYS A 667 -6.84 -33.18 -18.85
C LYS A 667 -7.00 -31.93 -17.97
N LEU A 668 -7.68 -31.97 -16.81
CA LEU A 668 -7.84 -30.77 -15.97
C LEU A 668 -7.78 -31.08 -14.46
N ASN A 669 -6.73 -30.59 -13.79
CA ASN A 669 -6.74 -30.41 -12.34
C ASN A 669 -7.70 -29.25 -12.00
N THR A 670 -8.99 -29.53 -11.81
CA THR A 670 -9.98 -28.48 -11.51
C THR A 670 -10.21 -28.37 -10.01
N ILE A 671 -10.18 -27.14 -9.49
CA ILE A 671 -10.48 -26.79 -8.09
C ILE A 671 -11.85 -26.13 -8.08
N THR A 672 -12.72 -26.52 -7.14
CA THR A 672 -14.11 -26.02 -7.08
C THR A 672 -14.35 -25.29 -5.77
N TYR A 673 -14.78 -24.02 -5.86
CA TYR A 673 -15.33 -23.26 -4.74
C TYR A 673 -16.83 -23.54 -4.67
N LEU A 674 -17.30 -24.09 -3.55
CA LEU A 674 -18.70 -24.51 -3.40
C LEU A 674 -19.44 -23.52 -2.49
N HIS A 675 -20.24 -22.65 -3.11
CA HIS A 675 -21.36 -22.02 -2.42
C HIS A 675 -22.56 -22.95 -2.56
N TYR A 676 -23.19 -23.26 -1.44
CA TYR A 676 -24.28 -24.22 -1.38
C TYR A 676 -25.50 -23.67 -2.14
N LEU A 677 -25.78 -24.20 -3.33
CA LEU A 677 -27.15 -24.44 -3.84
C LEU A 677 -27.27 -25.45 -5.01
N GLN A 678 -26.20 -25.82 -5.75
CA GLN A 678 -26.36 -26.70 -6.94
C GLN A 678 -25.63 -28.04 -6.94
N TYR A 679 -24.72 -28.34 -6.00
CA TYR A 679 -23.95 -29.60 -6.06
C TYR A 679 -24.67 -30.84 -5.50
N LEU A 680 -25.82 -30.67 -4.84
CA LEU A 680 -26.60 -31.79 -4.30
C LEU A 680 -27.32 -32.61 -5.38
N GLU A 681 -27.58 -32.04 -6.55
CA GLU A 681 -28.25 -32.76 -7.64
C GLU A 681 -27.31 -33.75 -8.34
N ILE A 682 -26.04 -33.39 -8.50
CA ILE A 682 -25.00 -34.26 -9.08
C ILE A 682 -24.65 -35.43 -8.14
N LEU A 683 -24.62 -35.18 -6.82
CA LEU A 683 -24.36 -36.24 -5.83
C LEU A 683 -25.58 -37.17 -5.60
N ARG A 684 -26.81 -36.64 -5.62
CA ARG A 684 -28.03 -37.48 -5.52
C ARG A 684 -28.19 -38.43 -6.70
N GLN A 685 -27.75 -38.06 -7.91
CA GLN A 685 -27.79 -38.95 -9.06
C GLN A 685 -26.75 -40.08 -9.02
N LYS A 686 -25.62 -39.90 -8.33
CA LYS A 686 -24.57 -40.93 -8.26
C LYS A 686 -24.65 -41.87 -7.05
N ILE A 687 -25.35 -41.50 -5.97
CA ILE A 687 -25.59 -42.40 -4.83
C ILE A 687 -26.75 -43.37 -5.08
N ARG A 688 -27.61 -43.12 -6.08
CA ARG A 688 -28.63 -44.09 -6.54
C ARG A 688 -28.11 -45.14 -7.55
N LYS A 689 -26.81 -45.12 -7.87
CA LYS A 689 -26.15 -46.16 -8.67
C LYS A 689 -24.86 -46.62 -7.98
N LYS A 690 -25.02 -47.24 -6.80
CA LYS A 690 -24.10 -48.24 -6.28
C LYS A 690 -24.84 -49.14 -5.30
#